data_AF-A0A3B1A9Z3-F1
#
_entry.id   AF-A0A3B1A9Z3-F1
#
_cell.length_a   1.000
_cell.length_b   1.000
_cell.length_c   1.000
_cell.angle_alpha   90.00
_cell.angle_beta   90.00
_cell.angle_gamma   90.00
#
_symmetry.space_group_name_H-M   'P 1'
#
loop_
_entity.id
_entity.type
_entity.pdbx_description
1 polymer ?
#
loop_
_entity_poly.entity_id
_entity_poly.type
_entity_poly.pdbx_seq_one_letter_code
_entity_poly.pdbx_strand_id
1 'polypeptide(L)'
;AGIAQITKVVLQLKSQQYFPNVMHHENLNPNIDFSRIPFKVQRELAPWPVSESQPVRRAGISSFGAGGTNVHLIVEQAPESFQASKSDRESGFKYIIPFSAATPEQLVDMVRVTYHYIRAEQALLNSVLKVRNIAATLQYGRSAGRYRFALICDDSMDVLLARLKLYLDGNVDATMVLGEEKETGYSELMGTGVSITELLAVAKNWVVGKVKSFQHDPEAKRTYLPGYIFRPDVVSPVAEDINCATGTPVTGTTSNQETLNPDISVSNTSNPDTLTLVRDTLKQVLGALPEVYTDKTLFGDLGIDSIMGTRIHTELSKIYPKLDMFALFEFNTSILLSSHLDSLEPVNGQVTPEQLSTDNPSTVEEEDVGNIGALEFGETLAPIKRYVDAYHNSTKVRHKVTTENVSVNGANIECMVCGEGPTVILLPPFNSSAIIWIRQLQELSKQYKIIVPHYPGLNGSDWVKGLDNFEQLAGILTGVIDELVKLQVIQNKKNHWVGWSLGGFVAQTICKHYPQYVDKLVLISTTTISWSSDEYTISAEDFSIKCAEEFEENFQKLPGFLRKMPEIKAFRKEGHIERFVWCTTNRRILDSYFLMIARFRHVESADHVQAKTLLISGGADVLMPSKFARELGEKIPDSKYHEIKNGHHFLSLFHYKEINTLLGQWFAG
;
A
#
# COMPACT_ATOMS: atom_id res chain seq x y z
N ALA A 1 5.41 -21.04 1.00
CA ALA A 1 5.84 -21.23 -0.40
C ALA A 1 4.67 -21.49 -1.37
N GLY A 2 3.79 -22.47 -1.11
CA GLY A 2 2.71 -22.85 -2.04
C GLY A 2 1.75 -21.73 -2.46
N ILE A 3 1.25 -20.91 -1.52
CA ILE A 3 0.30 -19.82 -1.85
C ILE A 3 0.90 -18.81 -2.84
N ALA A 4 2.16 -18.41 -2.66
CA ALA A 4 2.83 -17.50 -3.60
C ALA A 4 2.93 -18.10 -5.02
N GLN A 5 3.20 -19.40 -5.12
CA GLN A 5 3.23 -20.10 -6.41
C GLN A 5 1.84 -20.20 -7.04
N ILE A 6 0.80 -20.47 -6.25
CA ILE A 6 -0.60 -20.46 -6.71
C ILE A 6 -0.97 -19.09 -7.26
N THR A 7 -0.70 -18.02 -6.51
CA THR A 7 -0.97 -16.64 -6.96
C THR A 7 -0.25 -16.34 -8.27
N LYS A 8 1.03 -16.69 -8.37
CA LYS A 8 1.83 -16.54 -9.60
C LYS A 8 1.18 -17.27 -10.77
N VAL A 9 0.83 -18.55 -10.61
CA VAL A 9 0.21 -19.36 -11.66
C VAL A 9 -1.13 -18.80 -12.09
N VAL A 10 -1.99 -18.38 -11.14
CA VAL A 10 -3.30 -17.79 -11.46
C VAL A 10 -3.14 -16.50 -12.26
N LEU A 11 -2.18 -15.65 -11.90
CA LEU A 11 -1.87 -14.43 -12.67
C LEU A 11 -1.33 -14.75 -14.07
N GLN A 12 -0.46 -15.75 -14.19
CA GLN A 12 0.05 -16.23 -15.48
C GLN A 12 -1.05 -16.81 -16.39
N LEU A 13 -2.03 -17.52 -15.81
CA LEU A 13 -3.21 -17.99 -16.54
C LEU A 13 -4.08 -16.82 -17.00
N LYS A 14 -4.27 -15.80 -16.16
CA LYS A 14 -5.03 -14.58 -16.48
C LYS A 14 -4.36 -13.76 -17.60
N SER A 15 -3.04 -13.56 -17.52
CA SER A 15 -2.28 -12.80 -18.53
C SER A 15 -1.93 -13.64 -19.75
N GLN A 16 -2.09 -14.96 -19.69
CA GLN A 16 -1.67 -15.91 -20.70
C GLN A 16 -0.17 -15.83 -21.03
N GLN A 17 0.65 -15.53 -20.03
CA GLN A 17 2.10 -15.32 -20.17
C GLN A 17 2.88 -16.11 -19.12
N TYR A 18 4.05 -16.59 -19.50
CA TYR A 18 5.04 -17.08 -18.56
C TYR A 18 5.74 -15.93 -17.83
N PHE A 19 5.74 -15.95 -16.50
CA PHE A 19 6.43 -14.96 -15.68
C PHE A 19 7.91 -15.32 -15.51
N PRO A 20 8.84 -14.36 -15.69
CA PRO A 20 10.28 -14.58 -15.54
C PRO A 20 10.64 -15.12 -14.15
N ASN A 21 11.50 -16.14 -14.06
CA ASN A 21 12.13 -16.49 -12.78
C ASN A 21 13.34 -15.58 -12.56
N VAL A 22 13.28 -14.76 -11.52
CA VAL A 22 14.41 -13.95 -11.07
C VAL A 22 15.46 -14.88 -10.46
N MET A 23 16.61 -14.99 -11.10
CA MET A 23 17.74 -15.77 -10.60
C MET A 23 18.84 -14.82 -10.11
N HIS A 24 19.45 -15.16 -8.97
CA HIS A 24 20.57 -14.40 -8.41
C HIS A 24 21.91 -14.66 -9.13
N HIS A 25 21.93 -15.62 -10.07
CA HIS A 25 23.10 -16.02 -10.84
C HIS A 25 22.77 -16.13 -12.34
N GLU A 26 23.73 -15.81 -13.20
CA GLU A 26 23.56 -15.86 -14.66
C GLU A 26 23.55 -17.29 -15.22
N ASN A 27 24.13 -18.25 -14.51
CA ASN A 27 24.26 -19.64 -14.95
C ASN A 27 23.23 -20.54 -14.27
N LEU A 28 22.63 -21.45 -15.05
CA LEU A 28 21.79 -22.53 -14.51
C LEU A 28 22.65 -23.55 -13.76
N ASN A 29 22.03 -24.35 -12.88
CA ASN A 29 22.71 -25.40 -12.15
C ASN A 29 23.41 -26.37 -13.14
N PRO A 30 24.76 -26.46 -13.14
CA PRO A 30 25.51 -27.26 -14.11
C PRO A 30 25.28 -28.77 -13.96
N ASN A 31 24.76 -29.21 -12.82
CA ASN A 31 24.41 -30.61 -12.58
C ASN A 31 23.11 -31.03 -13.27
N ILE A 32 22.38 -30.08 -13.88
CA ILE A 32 21.16 -30.36 -14.64
C ILE A 32 21.46 -30.13 -16.12
N ASP A 33 21.46 -31.21 -16.90
CA ASP A 33 21.61 -31.13 -18.35
C ASP A 33 20.27 -30.74 -19.00
N PHE A 34 20.01 -29.43 -19.08
CA PHE A 34 18.82 -28.87 -19.72
C PHE A 34 18.72 -29.19 -21.22
N SER A 35 19.80 -29.64 -21.87
CA SER A 35 19.75 -30.07 -23.28
C SER A 35 19.07 -31.44 -23.47
N ARG A 36 18.99 -32.24 -22.40
CA ARG A 36 18.45 -33.61 -22.42
C ARG A 36 17.03 -33.74 -21.88
N ILE A 37 16.45 -32.67 -21.35
CA ILE A 37 15.12 -32.68 -20.75
C ILE A 37 14.19 -31.70 -21.48
N PRO A 38 12.88 -31.99 -21.55
CA PRO A 38 11.91 -31.12 -22.23
C PRO A 38 11.59 -29.83 -21.45
N PHE A 39 12.22 -29.63 -20.28
CA PHE A 39 11.95 -28.49 -19.40
C PHE A 39 12.86 -27.31 -19.73
N LYS A 40 12.26 -26.13 -19.80
CA LYS A 40 12.97 -24.85 -19.98
C LYS A 40 12.76 -23.98 -18.75
N VAL A 41 13.83 -23.37 -18.27
CA VAL A 41 13.74 -22.35 -17.22
C VAL A 41 13.29 -21.05 -17.86
N GLN A 42 12.11 -20.55 -17.46
CA GLN A 42 11.64 -19.26 -17.96
C GLN A 42 12.46 -18.12 -17.36
N ARG A 43 13.21 -17.39 -18.19
CA ARG A 43 14.07 -16.27 -17.76
C ARG A 43 13.54 -14.90 -18.14
N GLU A 44 12.64 -14.86 -19.13
CA GLU A 44 12.08 -13.63 -19.69
C GLU A 44 10.55 -13.71 -19.71
N LEU A 45 9.86 -12.60 -19.92
CA LEU A 45 8.41 -12.62 -20.08
C LEU A 45 8.10 -13.16 -21.47
N ALA A 46 7.28 -14.20 -21.57
CA ALA A 46 6.91 -14.77 -22.87
C ALA A 46 5.44 -15.18 -22.90
N PRO A 47 4.81 -15.26 -24.08
CA PRO A 47 3.49 -15.87 -24.21
C PRO A 47 3.48 -17.30 -23.68
N TRP A 48 2.38 -17.72 -23.04
CA TRP A 48 2.10 -19.10 -22.70
C TRP A 48 1.20 -19.69 -23.79
N PRO A 49 1.76 -20.32 -24.84
CA PRO A 49 0.97 -20.81 -25.96
C PRO A 49 0.12 -22.02 -25.56
N VAL A 50 -1.02 -22.17 -26.23
CA VAL A 50 -1.80 -23.42 -26.28
C VAL A 50 -1.60 -24.05 -27.67
N SER A 51 -1.52 -25.37 -27.75
CA SER A 51 -1.47 -26.08 -29.05
C SER A 51 -2.87 -26.57 -29.42
N GLU A 52 -3.12 -26.80 -30.72
CA GLU A 52 -4.39 -27.39 -31.17
C GLU A 52 -4.67 -28.75 -30.51
N SER A 53 -3.61 -29.51 -30.18
CA SER A 53 -3.70 -30.79 -29.49
C SER A 53 -3.90 -30.68 -27.97
N GLN A 54 -3.58 -29.54 -27.36
CA GLN A 54 -3.78 -29.24 -25.94
C GLN A 54 -4.24 -27.78 -25.78
N PRO A 55 -5.55 -27.52 -25.94
CA PRO A 55 -6.11 -26.17 -25.98
C PRO A 55 -6.21 -25.52 -24.59
N VAL A 56 -5.65 -26.14 -23.54
CA VAL A 56 -5.83 -25.73 -22.15
C VAL A 56 -4.48 -25.62 -21.46
N ARG A 57 -4.23 -24.49 -20.76
CA ARG A 57 -3.00 -24.28 -20.00
C ARG A 57 -3.07 -25.01 -18.67
N ARG A 58 -1.98 -25.67 -18.28
CA ARG A 58 -1.84 -26.38 -16.99
C ARG A 58 -0.50 -26.07 -16.33
N ALA A 59 -0.50 -25.87 -15.03
CA ALA A 59 0.71 -25.73 -14.23
C ALA A 59 0.73 -26.70 -13.06
N GLY A 60 1.89 -27.30 -12.83
CA GLY A 60 2.20 -27.99 -11.57
C GLY A 60 2.74 -26.98 -10.56
N ILE A 61 2.32 -27.11 -9.30
CA ILE A 61 2.77 -26.32 -8.17
C ILE A 61 3.25 -27.29 -7.10
N SER A 62 4.49 -27.13 -6.66
CA SER A 62 5.07 -27.97 -5.60
C SER A 62 5.46 -27.09 -4.42
N SER A 63 4.94 -27.42 -3.23
CA SER A 63 5.29 -26.77 -1.98
C SER A 63 5.91 -27.78 -1.03
N PHE A 64 7.12 -27.49 -0.59
CA PHE A 64 7.87 -28.29 0.37
C PHE A 64 7.99 -27.47 1.67
N GLY A 65 7.36 -27.95 2.75
CA GLY A 65 7.44 -27.33 4.07
C GLY A 65 8.69 -27.79 4.81
N ALA A 66 9.26 -26.91 5.64
CA ALA A 66 10.45 -27.24 6.44
C ALA A 66 10.23 -28.42 7.41
N GLY A 67 8.98 -28.67 7.84
CA GLY A 67 8.59 -29.83 8.64
C GLY A 67 8.32 -31.12 7.85
N GLY A 68 8.73 -31.22 6.58
CA GLY A 68 8.55 -32.41 5.75
C GLY A 68 7.19 -32.53 5.02
N THR A 69 6.24 -31.64 5.29
CA THR A 69 4.94 -31.62 4.58
C THR A 69 5.10 -31.17 3.14
N ASN A 70 4.83 -32.08 2.20
CA ASN A 70 4.96 -31.85 0.77
C ASN A 70 3.58 -31.89 0.10
N VAL A 71 3.25 -30.86 -0.67
CA VAL A 71 1.99 -30.77 -1.41
C VAL A 71 2.28 -30.46 -2.87
N HIS A 72 1.67 -31.22 -3.77
CA HIS A 72 1.71 -30.98 -5.22
C HIS A 72 0.29 -30.75 -5.75
N LEU A 73 0.11 -29.69 -6.54
CA LEU A 73 -1.17 -29.33 -7.16
C LEU A 73 -0.98 -29.20 -8.67
N ILE A 74 -1.97 -29.67 -9.43
CA ILE A 74 -2.08 -29.39 -10.86
C ILE A 74 -3.25 -28.42 -11.04
N VAL A 75 -2.95 -27.25 -11.60
CA VAL A 75 -3.93 -26.18 -11.84
C VAL A 75 -4.16 -26.07 -13.34
N GLU A 76 -5.42 -26.09 -13.74
CA GLU A 76 -5.85 -25.96 -15.14
C GLU A 76 -6.54 -24.61 -15.37
N GLN A 77 -6.38 -24.06 -16.57
CA GLN A 77 -7.10 -22.88 -17.04
C GLN A 77 -8.62 -23.12 -16.97
N ALA A 78 -9.37 -22.14 -16.46
CA ALA A 78 -10.83 -22.20 -16.50
C ALA A 78 -11.32 -22.22 -17.97
N PRO A 79 -12.42 -22.94 -18.29
CA PRO A 79 -13.00 -22.94 -19.62
C PRO A 79 -13.27 -21.51 -20.12
N GLU A 80 -12.94 -21.22 -21.38
CA GLU A 80 -13.42 -20.01 -22.02
C GLU A 80 -14.95 -20.01 -21.91
N SER A 81 -15.47 -18.95 -21.31
CA SER A 81 -16.84 -18.82 -20.82
C SER A 81 -17.84 -19.75 -21.51
N PHE A 82 -18.51 -20.62 -20.76
CA PHE A 82 -19.86 -21.04 -21.15
C PHE A 82 -20.61 -19.75 -21.48
N GLN A 83 -20.86 -19.48 -22.76
CA GLN A 83 -21.90 -18.55 -23.14
C GLN A 83 -23.11 -19.09 -22.40
N ALA A 84 -23.54 -18.39 -21.34
CA ALA A 84 -24.80 -18.72 -20.73
C ALA A 84 -25.78 -18.67 -21.90
N SER A 85 -26.38 -19.82 -22.23
CA SER A 85 -27.55 -19.82 -23.08
C SER A 85 -28.42 -18.69 -22.55
N LYS A 86 -28.91 -17.83 -23.44
CA LYS A 86 -30.01 -16.93 -23.08
C LYS A 86 -31.15 -17.85 -22.65
N SER A 87 -31.18 -18.27 -21.39
CA SER A 87 -32.38 -18.84 -20.83
C SER A 87 -33.29 -17.63 -20.66
N ASP A 88 -34.37 -17.65 -21.44
CA ASP A 88 -35.49 -16.74 -21.35
C ASP A 88 -36.11 -16.90 -19.95
N ARG A 89 -35.46 -16.36 -18.92
CA ARG A 89 -36.12 -16.18 -17.63
C ARG A 89 -37.06 -14.99 -17.78
N GLU A 90 -38.31 -15.21 -17.39
CA GLU A 90 -39.38 -14.20 -17.42
C GLU A 90 -38.92 -12.88 -16.80
N SER A 91 -39.32 -11.75 -17.39
CA SER A 91 -39.07 -10.43 -16.84
C SER A 91 -39.64 -10.32 -15.42
N GLY A 92 -38.85 -9.88 -14.44
CA GLY A 92 -39.34 -9.55 -13.08
C GLY A 92 -38.68 -10.28 -11.91
N PHE A 93 -37.68 -11.13 -12.15
CA PHE A 93 -36.87 -11.74 -11.09
C PHE A 93 -36.17 -10.70 -10.21
N LYS A 94 -36.19 -10.97 -8.91
CA LYS A 94 -35.53 -10.19 -7.86
C LYS A 94 -34.51 -11.05 -7.13
N TYR A 95 -33.49 -10.39 -6.61
CA TYR A 95 -32.37 -10.99 -5.91
C TYR A 95 -32.24 -10.40 -4.52
N ILE A 96 -31.94 -11.26 -3.54
CA ILE A 96 -31.43 -10.82 -2.24
C ILE A 96 -29.94 -10.50 -2.42
N ILE A 97 -29.54 -9.29 -2.06
CA ILE A 97 -28.15 -8.83 -2.03
C ILE A 97 -27.72 -8.77 -0.56
N PRO A 98 -27.15 -9.86 0.00
CA PRO A 98 -26.78 -9.91 1.40
C PRO A 98 -25.40 -9.31 1.66
N PHE A 99 -25.29 -8.55 2.74
CA PHE A 99 -24.05 -8.05 3.31
C PHE A 99 -24.00 -8.44 4.77
N SER A 100 -22.81 -8.79 5.24
CA SER A 100 -22.61 -9.10 6.65
C SER A 100 -21.21 -8.77 7.11
N ALA A 101 -21.06 -8.41 8.38
CA ALA A 101 -19.78 -8.14 9.01
C ALA A 101 -19.79 -8.49 10.50
N ALA A 102 -18.62 -8.43 11.16
CA ALA A 102 -18.50 -8.70 12.59
C ALA A 102 -18.98 -7.52 13.45
N THR A 103 -18.92 -6.28 12.94
CA THR A 103 -19.45 -5.07 13.59
C THR A 103 -20.39 -4.25 12.68
N PRO A 104 -21.26 -3.37 13.21
CA PRO A 104 -22.10 -2.48 12.41
C PRO A 104 -21.29 -1.54 11.51
N GLU A 105 -20.15 -1.04 11.99
CA GLU A 105 -19.30 -0.11 11.24
C GLU A 105 -18.65 -0.82 10.06
N GLN A 106 -18.14 -2.04 10.27
CA GLN A 106 -17.59 -2.88 9.19
C GLN A 106 -18.67 -3.23 8.14
N LEU A 107 -19.93 -3.38 8.55
CA LEU A 107 -21.03 -3.63 7.62
C LEU A 107 -21.23 -2.44 6.67
N VAL A 108 -21.21 -1.21 7.20
CA VAL A 108 -21.30 0.01 6.40
C VAL A 108 -20.09 0.15 5.47
N ASP A 109 -18.88 -0.12 5.96
CA ASP A 109 -17.65 -0.07 5.15
C ASP A 109 -17.68 -1.10 4.01
N MET A 110 -18.13 -2.33 4.30
CA MET A 110 -18.31 -3.38 3.31
C MET A 110 -19.28 -2.96 2.19
N VAL A 111 -20.43 -2.39 2.56
CA VAL A 111 -21.41 -1.88 1.58
C VAL A 111 -20.80 -0.74 0.77
N ARG A 112 -20.05 0.17 1.40
CA ARG A 112 -19.40 1.32 0.75
C ARG A 112 -18.38 0.89 -0.29
N VAL A 113 -17.46 0.00 0.07
CA VAL A 113 -16.41 -0.49 -0.83
C VAL A 113 -17.04 -1.27 -1.98
N THR A 114 -18.05 -2.11 -1.70
CA THR A 114 -18.78 -2.84 -2.75
C THR A 114 -19.53 -1.91 -3.71
N TYR A 115 -20.21 -0.88 -3.19
CA TYR A 115 -20.88 0.15 -4.00
C TYR A 115 -19.91 0.86 -4.94
N HIS A 116 -18.75 1.30 -4.43
CA HIS A 116 -17.75 1.98 -5.25
C HIS A 116 -17.14 1.06 -6.30
N TYR A 117 -16.87 -0.20 -5.95
CA TYR A 117 -16.39 -1.21 -6.89
C TYR A 117 -17.37 -1.45 -8.03
N ILE A 118 -18.65 -1.70 -7.73
CA ILE A 118 -19.69 -1.92 -8.76
C ILE A 118 -19.80 -0.69 -9.68
N ARG A 119 -19.78 0.51 -9.11
CA ARG A 119 -19.85 1.76 -9.88
C ARG A 119 -18.65 1.95 -10.81
N ALA A 120 -17.44 1.62 -10.32
CA ALA A 120 -16.23 1.70 -11.13
C ALA A 120 -16.25 0.66 -12.26
N GLU A 121 -16.61 -0.59 -11.97
CA GLU A 121 -16.74 -1.65 -12.97
C GLU A 121 -17.79 -1.33 -14.04
N GLN A 122 -18.90 -0.68 -13.68
CA GLN A 122 -19.92 -0.26 -14.65
C GLN A 122 -19.46 0.82 -15.62
N ALA A 123 -18.52 1.67 -15.21
CA ALA A 123 -18.00 2.75 -16.06
C ALA A 123 -17.05 2.23 -17.16
N LEU A 124 -16.62 0.96 -17.10
CA LEU A 124 -15.77 0.34 -18.11
C LEU A 124 -16.59 -0.14 -19.31
N LEU A 125 -16.20 0.26 -20.52
CA LEU A 125 -16.87 0.00 -21.81
C LEU A 125 -17.17 -1.49 -22.13
N ASN A 126 -16.55 -2.43 -21.41
CA ASN A 126 -16.71 -3.88 -21.61
C ASN A 126 -17.17 -4.63 -20.33
N SER A 127 -17.81 -3.95 -19.39
CA SER A 127 -18.24 -4.56 -18.13
C SER A 127 -19.26 -5.69 -18.33
N VAL A 128 -18.96 -6.87 -17.78
CA VAL A 128 -19.85 -8.06 -17.82
C VAL A 128 -20.52 -8.30 -16.46
N LEU A 129 -20.48 -7.30 -15.55
CA LEU A 129 -21.00 -7.45 -14.20
C LEU A 129 -22.54 -7.49 -14.22
N LYS A 130 -23.14 -8.59 -13.75
CA LYS A 130 -24.60 -8.79 -13.66
C LYS A 130 -25.04 -8.82 -12.21
N VAL A 131 -26.21 -8.25 -11.88
CA VAL A 131 -26.77 -8.24 -10.52
C VAL A 131 -26.89 -9.66 -9.97
N ARG A 132 -27.31 -10.61 -10.81
CA ARG A 132 -27.33 -12.04 -10.51
C ARG A 132 -26.00 -12.61 -10.01
N ASN A 133 -24.89 -12.26 -10.66
CA ASN A 133 -23.55 -12.73 -10.31
C ASN A 133 -23.05 -12.08 -9.01
N ILE A 134 -23.44 -10.82 -8.78
CA ILE A 134 -23.19 -10.12 -7.51
C ILE A 134 -23.93 -10.82 -6.38
N ALA A 135 -25.24 -11.05 -6.55
CA ALA A 135 -26.09 -11.77 -5.61
C ALA A 135 -25.49 -13.15 -5.27
N ALA A 136 -25.17 -13.95 -6.28
CA ALA A 136 -24.52 -15.25 -6.15
C ALA A 136 -23.24 -15.22 -5.31
N THR A 137 -22.36 -14.25 -5.61
CA THR A 137 -21.08 -14.08 -4.90
C THR A 137 -21.31 -13.77 -3.42
N LEU A 138 -22.30 -12.93 -3.12
CA LEU A 138 -22.63 -12.55 -1.75
C LEU A 138 -23.42 -13.61 -0.99
N GLN A 139 -24.29 -14.35 -1.67
CA GLN A 139 -25.18 -15.37 -1.09
C GLN A 139 -24.44 -16.65 -0.69
N TYR A 140 -23.53 -17.15 -1.53
CA TYR A 140 -22.85 -18.43 -1.29
C TYR A 140 -21.35 -18.40 -1.56
N GLY A 141 -20.79 -17.25 -1.94
CA GLY A 141 -19.34 -17.03 -2.00
C GLY A 141 -18.75 -16.48 -0.70
N ARG A 142 -19.57 -16.19 0.31
CA ARG A 142 -19.22 -15.49 1.54
C ARG A 142 -19.83 -16.15 2.77
N SER A 143 -19.08 -16.24 3.85
CA SER A 143 -19.57 -16.58 5.19
C SER A 143 -20.37 -15.42 5.80
N ALA A 144 -21.54 -15.70 6.36
CA ALA A 144 -22.35 -14.68 7.02
C ALA A 144 -21.73 -14.28 8.38
N GLY A 145 -21.51 -12.99 8.59
CA GLY A 145 -21.12 -12.39 9.87
C GLY A 145 -22.31 -12.07 10.78
N ARG A 146 -22.01 -11.56 11.98
CA ARG A 146 -23.00 -11.26 13.03
C ARG A 146 -24.00 -10.17 12.64
N TYR A 147 -23.54 -9.04 12.13
CA TYR A 147 -24.40 -7.94 11.69
C TYR A 147 -24.71 -8.11 10.21
N ARG A 148 -25.99 -8.06 9.86
CA ARG A 148 -26.49 -8.48 8.55
C ARG A 148 -27.42 -7.42 7.94
N PHE A 149 -27.23 -7.16 6.67
CA PHE A 149 -28.06 -6.29 5.83
C PHE A 149 -28.43 -7.04 4.56
N ALA A 150 -29.72 -7.07 4.22
CA ALA A 150 -30.22 -7.68 3.01
C ALA A 150 -31.06 -6.67 2.23
N LEU A 151 -30.70 -6.47 0.97
CA LEU A 151 -31.45 -5.64 0.02
C LEU A 151 -32.14 -6.55 -1.00
N ILE A 152 -33.44 -6.37 -1.22
CA ILE A 152 -34.14 -7.01 -2.34
C ILE A 152 -34.11 -6.05 -3.53
N CYS A 153 -33.49 -6.47 -4.62
CA CYS A 153 -33.33 -5.65 -5.83
C CYS A 153 -33.74 -6.42 -7.08
N ASP A 154 -34.32 -5.72 -8.05
CA ASP A 154 -34.54 -6.23 -9.41
C ASP A 154 -33.20 -6.45 -10.13
N ASP A 155 -33.23 -7.09 -11.30
CA ASP A 155 -32.07 -7.24 -12.20
C ASP A 155 -31.69 -5.92 -12.91
N SER A 156 -31.49 -4.85 -12.14
CA SER A 156 -31.09 -3.53 -12.62
C SER A 156 -29.94 -3.01 -11.77
N MET A 157 -28.79 -2.76 -12.42
CA MET A 157 -27.61 -2.27 -11.72
C MET A 157 -27.79 -0.82 -11.23
N ASP A 158 -28.52 0.02 -11.98
CA ASP A 158 -28.81 1.40 -11.57
C ASP A 158 -29.66 1.42 -10.30
N VAL A 159 -30.68 0.56 -10.23
CA VAL A 159 -31.51 0.40 -9.04
C VAL A 159 -30.67 -0.11 -7.86
N LEU A 160 -29.80 -1.10 -8.09
CA LEU A 160 -28.90 -1.60 -7.06
C LEU A 160 -28.02 -0.48 -6.50
N LEU A 161 -27.33 0.27 -7.36
CA LEU A 161 -26.45 1.37 -6.96
C LEU A 161 -27.22 2.47 -6.22
N ALA A 162 -28.40 2.85 -6.69
CA ALA A 162 -29.24 3.85 -6.04
C ALA A 162 -29.66 3.41 -4.63
N ARG A 163 -30.04 2.14 -4.45
CA ARG A 163 -30.46 1.59 -3.15
C ARG A 163 -29.29 1.41 -2.19
N LEU A 164 -28.12 0.95 -2.67
CA LEU A 164 -26.90 0.91 -1.84
C LEU A 164 -26.50 2.32 -1.39
N LYS A 165 -26.60 3.32 -2.28
CA LYS A 165 -26.35 4.72 -1.92
C LYS A 165 -27.35 5.22 -0.86
N LEU A 166 -28.64 4.90 -0.99
CA LEU A 166 -29.66 5.27 -0.01
C LEU A 166 -29.31 4.74 1.39
N TYR A 167 -28.88 3.48 1.48
CA TYR A 167 -28.38 2.89 2.73
C TYR A 167 -27.15 3.61 3.28
N LEU A 168 -26.17 3.93 2.42
CA LEU A 168 -24.95 4.64 2.82
C LEU A 168 -25.19 6.08 3.28
N ASP A 169 -26.26 6.71 2.80
CA ASP A 169 -26.72 8.03 3.23
C ASP A 169 -27.52 7.96 4.55
N GLY A 170 -27.63 6.77 5.16
CA GLY A 170 -28.31 6.55 6.45
C GLY A 170 -29.81 6.32 6.35
N ASN A 171 -30.35 6.09 5.15
CA ASN A 171 -31.78 5.90 4.91
C ASN A 171 -32.09 4.44 4.59
N VAL A 172 -33.26 3.97 5.01
CA VAL A 172 -33.75 2.61 4.73
C VAL A 172 -35.16 2.64 4.17
N ASP A 173 -35.48 1.71 3.29
CA ASP A 173 -36.82 1.56 2.69
C ASP A 173 -37.39 0.15 2.91
N ALA A 174 -38.61 -0.08 2.41
CA ALA A 174 -39.33 -1.34 2.59
C ALA A 174 -38.68 -2.58 1.93
N THR A 175 -37.68 -2.39 1.06
CA THR A 175 -36.92 -3.46 0.40
C THR A 175 -35.64 -3.82 1.14
N MET A 176 -35.35 -3.14 2.24
CA MET A 176 -34.16 -3.32 3.06
C MET A 176 -34.50 -3.99 4.38
N VAL A 177 -33.72 -5.00 4.74
CA VAL A 177 -33.85 -5.71 6.01
C VAL A 177 -32.50 -5.68 6.71
N LEU A 178 -32.49 -5.17 7.94
CA LEU A 178 -31.32 -5.15 8.80
C LEU A 178 -31.58 -6.08 9.99
N GLY A 179 -30.52 -6.69 10.49
CA GLY A 179 -30.60 -7.49 11.69
C GLY A 179 -29.23 -7.85 12.23
N GLU A 180 -29.29 -8.52 13.36
CA GLU A 180 -28.15 -9.10 14.04
C GLU A 180 -28.50 -10.56 14.29
N GLU A 181 -27.52 -11.44 14.09
CA GLU A 181 -27.64 -12.84 14.42
C GLU A 181 -27.92 -13.01 15.93
N LYS A 182 -29.10 -13.57 16.24
CA LYS A 182 -29.58 -13.80 17.61
C LYS A 182 -30.00 -15.24 17.87
N GLU A 183 -30.25 -16.01 16.81
CA GLU A 183 -30.65 -17.42 16.86
C GLU A 183 -29.83 -18.23 15.87
N THR A 184 -29.50 -19.49 16.20
CA THR A 184 -28.89 -20.45 15.26
C THR A 184 -29.95 -21.43 14.75
N GLY A 185 -30.45 -21.20 13.53
CA GLY A 185 -31.41 -22.09 12.86
C GLY A 185 -30.77 -22.98 11.78
N TYR A 186 -31.46 -24.07 11.39
CA TYR A 186 -30.94 -25.15 10.54
C TYR A 186 -31.68 -25.33 9.19
N SER A 187 -31.96 -24.27 8.43
CA SER A 187 -32.56 -24.43 7.08
C SER A 187 -31.95 -23.54 5.99
N GLU A 188 -31.98 -24.03 4.75
CA GLU A 188 -31.58 -23.30 3.52
C GLU A 188 -32.81 -22.81 2.77
N LEU A 189 -32.77 -21.59 2.22
CA LEU A 189 -33.87 -21.01 1.43
C LEU A 189 -33.33 -20.37 0.13
N MET A 190 -34.16 -20.31 -0.91
CA MET A 190 -33.79 -19.64 -2.17
C MET A 190 -33.67 -18.13 -1.97
N GLY A 191 -32.54 -17.55 -2.40
CA GLY A 191 -32.28 -16.10 -2.38
C GLY A 191 -32.76 -15.34 -3.62
N THR A 192 -33.54 -16.00 -4.48
CA THR A 192 -34.06 -15.44 -5.74
C THR A 192 -35.52 -15.86 -5.93
N GLY A 193 -36.30 -15.00 -6.59
CA GLY A 193 -37.73 -15.25 -6.78
C GLY A 193 -38.44 -14.08 -7.46
N VAL A 194 -39.74 -14.26 -7.71
CA VAL A 194 -40.60 -13.25 -8.37
C VAL A 194 -41.42 -12.47 -7.33
N SER A 195 -41.76 -13.10 -6.20
CA SER A 195 -42.51 -12.49 -5.10
C SER A 195 -41.59 -11.74 -4.13
N ILE A 196 -41.74 -10.42 -4.06
CA ILE A 196 -41.00 -9.59 -3.09
C ILE A 196 -41.33 -9.95 -1.63
N THR A 197 -42.57 -10.36 -1.36
CA THR A 197 -43.03 -10.73 -0.01
C THR A 197 -42.33 -12.00 0.49
N GLU A 198 -42.16 -12.99 -0.39
CA GLU A 198 -41.43 -14.22 -0.06
C GLU A 198 -39.94 -13.94 0.17
N LEU A 199 -39.32 -13.14 -0.71
CA LEU A 199 -37.91 -12.75 -0.56
C LEU A 199 -37.67 -11.93 0.72
N LEU A 200 -38.60 -11.04 1.08
CA LEU A 200 -38.54 -10.30 2.35
C LEU A 200 -38.65 -11.24 3.55
N ALA A 201 -39.45 -12.30 3.49
CA ALA A 201 -39.53 -13.30 4.55
C ALA A 201 -38.21 -14.09 4.69
N VAL A 202 -37.59 -14.47 3.57
CA VAL A 202 -36.27 -15.11 3.56
C VAL A 202 -35.21 -14.16 4.13
N ALA A 203 -35.17 -12.91 3.69
CA ALA A 203 -34.24 -11.89 4.18
C ALA A 203 -34.39 -11.66 5.69
N LYS A 204 -35.62 -11.55 6.20
CA LYS A 204 -35.92 -11.43 7.65
C LYS A 204 -35.38 -12.61 8.46
N ASN A 205 -35.53 -13.84 7.95
CA ASN A 205 -34.98 -15.01 8.62
C ASN A 205 -33.45 -15.08 8.54
N TRP A 206 -32.86 -14.65 7.42
CA TRP A 206 -31.42 -14.63 7.23
C TRP A 206 -30.72 -13.62 8.14
N VAL A 207 -31.25 -12.39 8.27
CA VAL A 207 -30.59 -11.36 9.10
C VAL A 207 -30.55 -11.70 10.59
N VAL A 208 -31.44 -12.59 11.08
CA VAL A 208 -31.47 -13.03 12.48
C VAL A 208 -30.75 -14.36 12.73
N GLY A 209 -30.21 -15.00 11.69
CA GLY A 209 -29.47 -16.26 11.81
C GLY A 209 -30.28 -17.56 11.63
N LYS A 210 -31.57 -17.47 11.30
CA LYS A 210 -32.42 -18.66 11.06
C LYS A 210 -32.07 -19.40 9.77
N VAL A 211 -31.48 -18.70 8.80
CA VAL A 211 -31.00 -19.25 7.52
C VAL A 211 -29.48 -19.13 7.50
N LYS A 212 -28.79 -20.27 7.33
CA LYS A 212 -27.32 -20.31 7.32
C LYS A 212 -26.73 -20.03 5.94
N SER A 213 -27.40 -20.51 4.89
CA SER A 213 -26.95 -20.44 3.49
C SER A 213 -28.13 -20.25 2.55
N PHE A 214 -27.86 -19.59 1.43
CA PHE A 214 -28.79 -19.52 0.30
C PHE A 214 -28.53 -20.70 -0.65
N GLN A 215 -29.58 -21.21 -1.29
CA GLN A 215 -29.43 -22.25 -2.31
C GLN A 215 -28.63 -21.75 -3.51
N HIS A 216 -27.79 -22.62 -4.07
CA HIS A 216 -26.94 -22.30 -5.22
C HIS A 216 -27.77 -22.13 -6.49
N ASP A 217 -27.57 -21.02 -7.21
CA ASP A 217 -28.13 -20.81 -8.55
C ASP A 217 -27.15 -21.37 -9.59
N PRO A 218 -27.45 -22.50 -10.25
CA PRO A 218 -26.50 -23.23 -11.11
C PRO A 218 -26.08 -22.45 -12.36
N GLU A 219 -26.83 -21.44 -12.74
CA GLU A 219 -26.57 -20.59 -13.90
C GLU A 219 -25.85 -19.27 -13.54
N ALA A 220 -25.74 -18.95 -12.24
CA ALA A 220 -25.07 -17.73 -11.78
C ALA A 220 -23.56 -17.98 -11.59
N LYS A 221 -22.73 -17.03 -12.03
CA LYS A 221 -21.27 -17.11 -11.91
C LYS A 221 -20.80 -16.26 -10.74
N ARG A 222 -19.92 -16.81 -9.91
CA ARG A 222 -19.20 -15.99 -8.91
C ARG A 222 -18.30 -15.00 -9.66
N THR A 223 -18.37 -13.74 -9.25
CA THR A 223 -17.55 -12.66 -9.78
C THR A 223 -16.68 -12.12 -8.66
N TYR A 224 -15.59 -11.45 -9.02
CA TYR A 224 -14.81 -10.74 -8.02
C TYR A 224 -15.65 -9.59 -7.42
N LEU A 225 -15.58 -9.48 -6.09
CA LEU A 225 -16.13 -8.39 -5.29
C LEU A 225 -15.16 -8.14 -4.12
N PRO A 226 -15.02 -6.91 -3.62
CA PRO A 226 -14.12 -6.59 -2.50
C PRO A 226 -14.36 -7.46 -1.27
N GLY A 227 -13.30 -8.02 -0.68
CA GLY A 227 -13.36 -8.99 0.43
C GLY A 227 -13.82 -8.40 1.78
N TYR A 228 -13.74 -9.20 2.85
CA TYR A 228 -14.05 -8.75 4.22
C TYR A 228 -13.17 -7.59 4.65
N ILE A 229 -13.79 -6.59 5.26
CA ILE A 229 -13.08 -5.50 5.92
C ILE A 229 -12.67 -6.01 7.30
N PHE A 230 -11.39 -6.34 7.44
CA PHE A 230 -10.80 -6.61 8.73
C PHE A 230 -10.46 -5.26 9.37
N ARG A 231 -11.20 -4.88 10.42
CA ARG A 231 -10.68 -3.85 11.34
C ARG A 231 -9.83 -4.56 12.39
N PRO A 232 -8.69 -3.98 12.79
CA PRO A 232 -7.99 -4.44 13.97
C PRO A 232 -8.82 -4.05 15.19
N ASP A 233 -9.76 -4.90 15.58
CA ASP A 233 -10.31 -4.83 16.93
C ASP A 233 -9.19 -5.31 17.85
N VAL A 234 -8.54 -4.39 18.57
CA VAL A 234 -7.63 -4.73 19.67
C VAL A 234 -8.52 -5.31 20.76
N VAL A 235 -8.68 -6.63 20.77
CA VAL A 235 -9.12 -7.34 21.97
C VAL A 235 -7.91 -7.34 22.88
N SER A 236 -7.77 -6.29 23.70
CA SER A 236 -6.89 -6.38 24.86
C SER A 236 -7.39 -7.56 25.69
N PRO A 237 -6.54 -8.54 26.05
CA PRO A 237 -6.92 -9.53 27.03
C PRO A 237 -7.02 -8.77 28.36
N VAL A 238 -8.19 -8.19 28.62
CA VAL A 238 -8.59 -7.95 30.01
C VAL A 238 -8.60 -9.33 30.62
N ALA A 239 -7.71 -9.54 31.57
CA ALA A 239 -7.66 -10.73 32.40
C ALA A 239 -8.98 -10.82 33.19
N GLU A 240 -10.04 -11.32 32.54
CA GLU A 240 -11.13 -11.98 33.23
C GLU A 240 -10.83 -13.46 33.21
N ASP A 241 -10.69 -14.02 34.41
CA ASP A 241 -10.36 -15.40 34.73
C ASP A 241 -11.00 -16.41 33.76
N ILE A 242 -10.27 -16.79 32.71
CA ILE A 242 -10.59 -17.99 31.94
C ILE A 242 -10.18 -19.16 32.83
N ASN A 243 -11.14 -19.66 33.59
CA ASN A 243 -11.10 -20.99 34.17
C ASN A 243 -10.95 -22.00 33.03
N CYS A 244 -9.71 -22.31 32.68
CA CYS A 244 -9.37 -23.35 31.73
C CYS A 244 -9.73 -24.69 32.39
N ALA A 245 -10.91 -25.21 32.04
CA ALA A 245 -11.31 -26.54 32.45
C ALA A 245 -10.26 -27.55 31.96
N THR A 246 -9.77 -28.36 32.90
CA THR A 246 -8.82 -29.44 32.68
C THR A 246 -9.41 -30.51 31.77
N GLY A 247 -9.21 -30.36 30.46
CA GLY A 247 -9.44 -31.41 29.47
C GLY A 247 -8.26 -32.36 29.40
N THR A 248 -8.51 -33.64 29.64
CA THR A 248 -7.53 -34.74 29.59
C THR A 248 -6.86 -34.84 28.20
N PRO A 249 -5.55 -35.07 28.08
CA PRO A 249 -4.88 -35.17 26.79
C PRO A 249 -5.34 -36.42 26.02
N VAL A 250 -5.72 -36.25 24.76
CA VAL A 250 -5.97 -37.36 23.84
C VAL A 250 -4.62 -37.89 23.36
N THR A 251 -4.29 -39.11 23.77
CA THR A 251 -3.10 -39.85 23.32
C THR A 251 -3.28 -40.36 21.89
N GLY A 252 -2.72 -39.63 20.92
CA GLY A 252 -2.51 -40.11 19.56
C GLY A 252 -1.26 -40.98 19.49
N THR A 253 -1.42 -42.22 19.07
CA THR A 253 -0.39 -43.26 18.95
C THR A 253 0.57 -42.94 17.80
N THR A 254 1.85 -42.68 18.12
CA THR A 254 2.92 -42.61 17.12
C THR A 254 3.49 -44.00 16.86
N SER A 255 3.12 -44.61 15.74
CA SER A 255 3.89 -45.70 15.12
C SER A 255 4.41 -45.23 13.77
N ASN A 256 5.68 -44.85 13.73
CA ASN A 256 6.66 -45.21 12.70
C ASN A 256 7.94 -44.43 12.95
N GLN A 257 8.91 -45.13 13.55
CA GLN A 257 10.32 -44.77 13.47
C GLN A 257 10.79 -45.06 12.04
N GLU A 258 11.06 -44.03 11.25
CA GLU A 258 11.97 -44.12 10.11
C GLU A 258 13.19 -43.25 10.38
N THR A 259 14.27 -43.92 10.75
CA THR A 259 15.63 -43.42 10.88
C THR A 259 16.26 -43.21 9.50
N LEU A 260 16.63 -41.97 9.17
CA LEU A 260 17.56 -41.55 8.11
C LEU A 260 18.28 -40.29 8.69
N ASN A 261 19.58 -40.20 8.93
CA ASN A 261 20.76 -40.85 8.36
C ASN A 261 21.87 -41.00 9.43
N PRO A 262 22.78 -41.97 9.26
CA PRO A 262 23.98 -42.17 10.07
C PRO A 262 25.14 -41.29 9.56
N ASP A 263 26.18 -41.16 10.40
CA ASP A 263 27.48 -40.53 10.15
C ASP A 263 27.57 -39.00 10.28
N ILE A 264 27.30 -38.51 11.50
CA ILE A 264 28.19 -37.50 12.08
C ILE A 264 28.75 -38.09 13.38
N SER A 265 29.97 -38.60 13.34
CA SER A 265 30.72 -38.96 14.54
C SER A 265 31.16 -37.68 15.25
N VAL A 266 30.23 -37.03 15.96
CA VAL A 266 30.56 -35.96 16.90
C VAL A 266 30.91 -36.61 18.23
N SER A 267 32.12 -36.41 18.71
CA SER A 267 32.51 -36.76 20.08
C SER A 267 31.51 -36.10 21.05
N ASN A 268 30.87 -36.90 21.93
CA ASN A 268 29.95 -36.44 22.99
C ASN A 268 30.61 -35.56 24.08
N THR A 269 31.71 -34.88 23.75
CA THR A 269 32.48 -34.02 24.65
C THR A 269 32.24 -32.57 24.25
N SER A 270 31.06 -32.04 24.57
CA SER A 270 30.84 -30.60 24.55
C SER A 270 31.57 -29.96 25.74
N ASN A 271 32.23 -28.83 25.53
CA ASN A 271 32.72 -28.01 26.63
C ASN A 271 31.54 -27.60 27.52
N PRO A 272 31.59 -27.87 28.85
CA PRO A 272 30.50 -27.49 29.77
C PRO A 272 30.09 -26.02 29.67
N ASP A 273 31.04 -25.13 29.34
CA ASP A 273 30.80 -23.70 29.22
C ASP A 273 29.98 -23.36 27.96
N THR A 274 30.29 -24.00 26.82
CA THR A 274 29.55 -23.80 25.56
C THR A 274 28.16 -24.40 25.63
N LEU A 275 27.99 -25.56 26.28
CA LEU A 275 26.67 -26.14 26.50
C LEU A 275 25.81 -25.28 27.43
N THR A 276 26.42 -24.67 28.44
CA THR A 276 25.73 -23.73 29.34
C THR A 276 25.31 -22.47 28.60
N LEU A 277 26.18 -21.91 27.75
CA LEU A 277 25.86 -20.78 26.88
C LEU A 277 24.65 -21.07 25.97
N VAL A 278 24.61 -22.25 25.34
CA VAL A 278 23.47 -22.66 24.50
C VAL A 278 22.19 -22.76 25.33
N ARG A 279 22.23 -23.41 26.50
CA ARG A 279 21.07 -23.52 27.41
C ARG A 279 20.54 -22.16 27.84
N ASP A 280 21.43 -21.23 28.20
CA ASP A 280 21.03 -19.92 28.69
C ASP A 280 20.49 -19.05 27.56
N THR A 281 21.03 -19.17 26.35
CA THR A 281 20.45 -18.55 25.15
C THR A 281 19.05 -19.10 24.87
N LEU A 282 18.85 -20.42 24.99
CA LEU A 282 17.53 -21.03 24.83
C LEU A 282 16.54 -20.55 25.88
N LYS A 283 16.93 -20.48 27.16
CA LYS A 283 16.10 -19.90 28.23
C LYS A 283 15.74 -18.45 27.94
N GLN A 284 16.68 -17.65 27.47
CA GLN A 284 16.45 -16.24 27.15
C GLN A 284 15.43 -16.08 26.01
N VAL A 285 15.50 -16.91 24.97
CA VAL A 285 14.61 -16.81 23.81
C VAL A 285 13.22 -17.41 24.09
N LEU A 286 13.16 -18.52 24.83
CA LEU A 286 11.91 -19.22 25.18
C LEU A 286 11.24 -18.67 26.45
N GLY A 287 11.92 -17.81 27.21
CA GLY A 287 11.52 -17.35 28.55
C GLY A 287 11.83 -18.36 29.66
N ALA A 288 11.57 -19.65 29.43
CA ALA A 288 11.98 -20.75 30.31
C ALA A 288 12.14 -22.05 29.51
N LEU A 289 12.93 -22.99 30.02
CA LEU A 289 12.97 -24.35 29.46
C LEU A 289 11.86 -25.20 30.09
N PRO A 290 11.06 -25.94 29.30
CA PRO A 290 10.01 -26.83 29.82
C PRO A 290 10.58 -27.90 30.77
N GLU A 291 9.78 -28.41 31.70
CA GLU A 291 10.21 -29.49 32.62
C GLU A 291 10.69 -30.76 31.89
N VAL A 292 10.19 -31.00 30.67
CA VAL A 292 10.57 -32.12 29.80
C VAL A 292 11.87 -31.89 29.01
N TYR A 293 12.51 -30.73 29.16
CA TYR A 293 13.75 -30.41 28.46
C TYR A 293 14.93 -31.28 28.92
N THR A 294 15.67 -31.79 27.95
CA THR A 294 17.01 -32.37 28.10
C THR A 294 17.90 -31.79 27.00
N ASP A 295 19.23 -31.88 27.12
CA ASP A 295 20.13 -31.36 26.06
C ASP A 295 20.06 -32.13 24.73
N LYS A 296 19.31 -33.23 24.72
CA LYS A 296 19.02 -34.05 23.56
C LYS A 296 17.62 -33.79 22.99
N THR A 297 16.82 -32.94 23.63
CA THR A 297 15.49 -32.58 23.13
C THR A 297 15.65 -31.79 21.83
N LEU A 298 14.89 -32.17 20.81
CA LEU A 298 14.92 -31.50 19.51
C LEU A 298 14.38 -30.07 19.67
N PHE A 299 15.02 -29.11 19.01
CA PHE A 299 14.57 -27.72 19.04
C PHE A 299 13.13 -27.56 18.54
N GLY A 300 12.71 -28.37 17.55
CA GLY A 300 11.32 -28.39 17.09
C GLY A 300 10.32 -28.81 18.17
N ASP A 301 10.69 -29.74 19.05
CA ASP A 301 9.84 -30.20 20.16
C ASP A 301 9.76 -29.16 21.29
N LEU A 302 10.71 -28.22 21.35
CA LEU A 302 10.67 -27.06 22.23
C LEU A 302 9.85 -25.89 21.67
N GLY A 303 9.25 -26.07 20.49
CA GLY A 303 8.48 -25.02 19.80
C GLY A 303 9.35 -23.95 19.14
N ILE A 304 10.64 -24.22 18.94
CA ILE A 304 11.55 -23.28 18.28
C ILE A 304 11.22 -23.23 16.79
N ASP A 305 10.63 -22.11 16.36
CA ASP A 305 10.32 -21.81 14.96
C ASP A 305 11.45 -21.03 14.27
N SER A 306 11.24 -20.63 13.01
CA SER A 306 12.25 -19.90 12.23
C SER A 306 12.57 -18.51 12.78
N ILE A 307 11.64 -17.86 13.49
CA ILE A 307 11.86 -16.54 14.09
C ILE A 307 12.70 -16.70 15.36
N MET A 308 12.35 -17.67 16.21
CA MET A 308 13.12 -18.02 17.41
C MET A 308 14.51 -18.52 17.04
N GLY A 309 14.64 -19.35 16.00
CA GLY A 309 15.92 -19.80 15.46
C GLY A 309 16.80 -18.63 15.01
N THR A 310 16.24 -17.62 14.35
CA THR A 310 16.99 -16.42 13.95
C THR A 310 17.50 -15.64 15.17
N ARG A 311 16.71 -15.56 16.25
CA ARG A 311 17.13 -14.89 17.50
C ARG A 311 18.26 -15.66 18.19
N ILE A 312 18.13 -16.98 18.31
CA ILE A 312 19.17 -17.85 18.89
C ILE A 312 20.48 -17.72 18.08
N HIS A 313 20.38 -17.78 16.74
CA HIS A 313 21.53 -17.58 15.85
C HIS A 313 22.19 -16.21 16.06
N THR A 314 21.37 -15.15 16.16
CA THR A 314 21.87 -13.78 16.35
C THR A 314 22.64 -13.64 17.65
N GLU A 315 22.14 -14.20 18.76
CA GLU A 315 22.81 -14.14 20.06
C GLU A 315 24.13 -14.94 20.06
N LEU A 316 24.11 -16.16 19.55
CA LEU A 316 25.32 -16.99 19.50
C LEU A 316 26.37 -16.43 18.52
N SER A 317 25.94 -15.78 17.43
CA SER A 317 26.85 -15.17 16.45
C SER A 317 27.63 -13.98 16.99
N LYS A 318 27.18 -13.36 18.10
CA LYS A 318 27.97 -12.32 18.80
C LYS A 318 29.28 -12.88 19.34
N ILE A 319 29.26 -14.15 19.76
CA ILE A 319 30.41 -14.86 20.33
C ILE A 319 31.12 -15.69 19.26
N TYR A 320 30.36 -16.27 18.33
CA TYR A 320 30.83 -17.13 17.23
C TYR A 320 30.43 -16.55 15.87
N PRO A 321 31.16 -15.55 15.32
CA PRO A 321 30.75 -14.83 14.11
C PRO A 321 30.73 -15.69 12.84
N LYS A 322 31.38 -16.85 12.89
CA LYS A 322 31.42 -17.84 11.79
C LYS A 322 30.27 -18.85 11.87
N LEU A 323 29.34 -18.72 12.82
CA LEU A 323 28.19 -19.61 12.94
C LEU A 323 27.25 -19.46 11.72
N ASP A 324 27.06 -20.55 10.99
CA ASP A 324 26.18 -20.56 9.82
C ASP A 324 24.71 -20.42 10.20
N MET A 325 23.92 -19.74 9.36
CA MET A 325 22.49 -19.50 9.61
C MET A 325 21.66 -20.80 9.66
N PHE A 326 22.12 -21.87 9.02
CA PHE A 326 21.45 -23.17 9.01
C PHE A 326 21.94 -24.12 10.11
N ALA A 327 22.93 -23.72 10.92
CA ALA A 327 23.52 -24.57 11.96
C ALA A 327 22.48 -25.09 12.97
N LEU A 328 21.43 -24.32 13.28
CA LEU A 328 20.35 -24.76 14.18
C LEU A 328 19.48 -25.89 13.61
N PHE A 329 19.46 -26.06 12.28
CA PHE A 329 18.74 -27.16 11.63
C PHE A 329 19.60 -28.42 11.55
N GLU A 330 20.89 -28.26 11.29
CA GLU A 330 21.84 -29.37 11.22
C GLU A 330 22.19 -29.91 12.63
N PHE A 331 22.32 -29.00 13.60
CA PHE A 331 22.65 -29.30 15.00
C PHE A 331 21.45 -28.98 15.89
N ASN A 332 20.38 -29.76 15.72
CA ASN A 332 19.03 -29.47 16.22
C ASN A 332 18.77 -29.83 17.69
N THR A 333 19.82 -29.98 18.51
CA THR A 333 19.74 -30.18 19.97
C THR A 333 20.83 -29.38 20.65
N SER A 334 20.67 -29.07 21.94
CA SER A 334 21.64 -28.25 22.68
C SER A 334 23.04 -28.87 22.71
N ILE A 335 23.12 -30.20 22.79
CA ILE A 335 24.40 -30.91 22.78
C ILE A 335 25.07 -30.94 21.41
N LEU A 336 24.30 -31.07 20.33
CA LEU A 336 24.86 -31.03 18.97
C LEU A 336 25.31 -29.61 18.62
N LEU A 337 24.51 -28.61 18.98
CA LEU A 337 24.83 -27.21 18.71
C LEU A 337 26.07 -26.79 19.50
N SER A 338 26.18 -27.17 20.78
CA SER A 338 27.36 -26.84 21.57
C SER A 338 28.64 -27.50 21.03
N SER A 339 28.58 -28.77 20.61
CA SER A 339 29.72 -29.43 19.98
C SER A 339 30.11 -28.80 18.63
N HIS A 340 29.15 -28.29 17.86
CA HIS A 340 29.45 -27.52 16.66
C HIS A 340 30.13 -26.18 17.00
N LEU A 341 29.62 -25.46 18.00
CA LEU A 341 30.23 -24.20 18.47
C LEU A 341 31.65 -24.41 19.00
N ASP A 342 31.94 -25.53 19.68
CA ASP A 342 33.29 -25.88 20.13
C ASP A 342 34.29 -26.06 18.97
N SER A 343 33.79 -26.32 17.75
CA SER A 343 34.62 -26.39 16.54
C SER A 343 34.88 -25.02 15.89
N LEU A 344 34.20 -23.96 16.33
CA LEU A 344 34.31 -22.61 15.81
C LEU A 344 35.22 -21.75 16.71
N GLU A 345 35.95 -20.82 16.11
CA GLU A 345 36.76 -19.85 16.87
C GLU A 345 35.86 -18.77 17.48
N PRO A 346 35.83 -18.60 18.81
CA PRO A 346 35.15 -17.47 19.43
C PRO A 346 35.94 -16.17 19.23
N VAL A 347 35.29 -15.02 19.41
CA VAL A 347 35.98 -13.71 19.40
C VAL A 347 36.92 -13.62 20.62
N ASN A 348 38.23 -13.48 20.38
CA ASN A 348 39.26 -13.42 21.44
C ASN A 348 39.05 -12.23 22.40
N GLY A 349 38.70 -12.55 23.65
CA GLY A 349 38.72 -11.64 24.80
C GLY A 349 37.92 -12.26 25.95
N GLN A 350 38.57 -12.49 27.10
CA GLN A 350 37.90 -12.94 28.31
C GLN A 350 36.77 -11.96 28.67
N VAL A 351 35.52 -12.37 28.53
CA VAL A 351 34.39 -11.71 29.16
C VAL A 351 34.02 -12.58 30.36
N THR A 352 34.43 -12.16 31.56
CA THR A 352 33.89 -12.73 32.79
C THR A 352 32.45 -12.25 32.99
N PRO A 353 31.57 -13.05 33.62
CA PRO A 353 30.14 -12.74 33.78
C PRO A 353 29.82 -11.45 34.56
N GLU A 354 30.83 -10.80 35.15
CA GLU A 354 30.69 -9.63 36.02
C GLU A 354 30.85 -8.28 35.30
N GLN A 355 31.21 -8.26 34.01
CA GLN A 355 31.31 -7.01 33.23
C GLN A 355 30.02 -6.62 32.49
N LEU A 356 28.92 -7.35 32.71
CA LEU A 356 27.58 -7.01 32.19
C LEU A 356 26.73 -6.21 33.18
N SER A 357 27.26 -5.81 34.35
CA SER A 357 26.45 -5.23 35.45
C SER A 357 26.66 -3.74 35.76
N THR A 358 27.34 -2.97 34.91
CA THR A 358 27.50 -1.52 35.13
C THR A 358 27.24 -0.70 33.87
N ASP A 359 26.05 -0.86 33.30
CA ASP A 359 25.33 0.26 32.74
C ASP A 359 23.90 0.08 33.20
N ASN A 360 23.51 0.91 34.17
CA ASN A 360 22.16 0.99 34.67
C ASN A 360 21.49 2.18 33.96
N PRO A 361 20.80 1.98 32.81
CA PRO A 361 19.84 2.95 32.32
C PRO A 361 18.52 2.70 33.05
N SER A 362 18.49 2.92 34.36
CA SER A 362 17.23 3.13 35.08
C SER A 362 16.73 4.54 34.75
N THR A 363 16.26 4.73 33.51
CA THR A 363 15.30 5.71 32.97
C THR A 363 15.45 5.74 31.44
N VAL A 364 15.14 4.62 30.79
CA VAL A 364 14.67 4.62 29.41
C VAL A 364 13.44 3.72 29.41
N GLU A 365 12.29 4.30 29.12
CA GLU A 365 11.01 3.63 29.02
C GLU A 365 11.09 2.52 27.97
N GLU A 366 10.59 1.34 28.33
CA GLU A 366 10.44 0.20 27.42
C GLU A 366 9.45 0.58 26.31
N GLU A 367 9.94 0.87 25.10
CA GLU A 367 9.12 0.84 23.89
C GLU A 367 8.98 -0.62 23.41
N ASP A 368 7.74 -1.08 23.59
CA ASP A 368 7.09 -2.32 23.24
C ASP A 368 7.51 -2.92 21.88
N VAL A 369 8.37 -3.96 21.89
CA VAL A 369 8.58 -4.85 20.74
C VAL A 369 7.62 -6.02 20.88
N GLY A 370 6.33 -5.71 20.69
CA GLY A 370 5.23 -6.60 21.06
C GLY A 370 3.96 -6.43 20.24
N ASN A 371 4.00 -6.14 18.93
CA ASN A 371 2.86 -6.36 18.03
C ASN A 371 3.23 -6.10 16.56
N ILE A 372 3.24 -7.15 15.72
CA ILE A 372 3.21 -7.00 14.25
C ILE A 372 1.81 -7.34 13.75
N GLY A 373 0.83 -6.70 14.38
CA GLY A 373 -0.59 -6.74 14.04
C GLY A 373 -1.15 -5.35 14.34
N ALA A 374 -1.86 -4.78 13.37
CA ALA A 374 -2.44 -3.44 13.43
C ALA A 374 -1.42 -2.29 13.50
N LEU A 375 -1.02 -1.78 12.34
CA LEU A 375 -0.56 -0.39 12.27
C LEU A 375 -1.76 0.50 12.62
N GLU A 376 -1.77 1.03 13.83
CA GLU A 376 -2.62 2.16 14.20
C GLU A 376 -2.20 3.36 13.32
N PHE A 377 -2.91 3.59 12.21
CA PHE A 377 -2.67 4.71 11.29
C PHE A 377 -3.19 6.05 11.86
N GLY A 378 -2.98 6.27 13.16
CA GLY A 378 -3.34 7.48 13.92
C GLY A 378 -2.14 8.26 14.43
N GLU A 379 -0.92 7.70 14.38
CA GLU A 379 0.27 8.43 14.76
C GLU A 379 0.80 9.25 13.57
N THR A 380 0.84 10.57 13.78
CA THR A 380 1.51 11.57 12.97
C THR A 380 2.71 10.98 12.23
N LEU A 381 2.70 11.09 10.88
CA LEU A 381 3.89 10.95 10.05
C LEU A 381 5.06 11.57 10.80
N ALA A 382 6.13 10.80 11.06
CA ALA A 382 7.32 11.30 11.74
C ALA A 382 7.65 12.70 11.19
N PRO A 383 7.81 13.73 12.05
CA PRO A 383 7.76 15.11 11.60
C PRO A 383 8.69 15.31 10.41
N ILE A 384 8.27 16.01 9.36
CA ILE A 384 9.14 16.37 8.22
C ILE A 384 10.46 16.95 8.69
N LYS A 385 10.45 17.62 9.85
CA LYS A 385 11.62 18.02 10.61
C LYS A 385 12.66 16.89 10.75
N ARG A 386 12.31 15.65 11.12
CA ARG A 386 13.25 14.50 11.20
C ARG A 386 13.86 14.14 9.85
N TYR A 387 13.09 14.19 8.75
CA TYR A 387 13.62 13.93 7.39
C TYR A 387 14.46 15.07 6.85
N VAL A 388 14.04 16.31 7.08
CA VAL A 388 14.76 17.53 6.71
C VAL A 388 16.05 17.65 7.53
N ASP A 389 16.02 17.33 8.83
CA ASP A 389 17.20 17.26 9.71
C ASP A 389 18.16 16.13 9.28
N ALA A 390 17.65 14.95 8.94
CA ALA A 390 18.45 13.86 8.37
C ALA A 390 19.05 14.21 7.00
N TYR A 391 18.29 14.94 6.18
CA TYR A 391 18.74 15.48 4.90
C TYR A 391 19.82 16.57 5.08
N HIS A 392 19.70 17.42 6.10
CA HIS A 392 20.68 18.44 6.45
C HIS A 392 22.03 17.85 6.84
N ASN A 393 21.99 16.81 7.68
CA ASN A 393 23.21 16.14 8.12
C ASN A 393 23.92 15.40 6.97
N SER A 394 23.22 15.05 5.89
CA SER A 394 23.76 14.28 4.77
C SER A 394 24.18 15.13 3.56
N THR A 395 23.51 16.25 3.24
CA THR A 395 23.65 16.92 1.92
C THR A 395 24.48 18.20 1.84
N LYS A 396 25.06 18.72 2.93
CA LYS A 396 25.83 19.99 2.91
C LYS A 396 25.06 21.17 2.28
N VAL A 397 23.74 21.24 2.43
CA VAL A 397 22.98 22.46 2.09
C VAL A 397 23.44 23.57 3.03
N ARG A 398 24.02 24.64 2.49
CA ARG A 398 24.62 25.73 3.29
C ARG A 398 23.59 26.61 4.01
N HIS A 399 22.33 26.60 3.56
CA HIS A 399 21.26 27.44 4.11
C HIS A 399 20.35 26.62 5.04
N LYS A 400 20.07 27.17 6.22
CA LYS A 400 19.17 26.59 7.23
C LYS A 400 17.75 26.51 6.64
N VAL A 401 17.13 25.32 6.67
CA VAL A 401 15.68 25.20 6.42
C VAL A 401 14.97 25.43 7.75
N THR A 402 13.89 26.19 7.72
CA THR A 402 13.01 26.38 8.87
C THR A 402 11.58 26.04 8.48
N THR A 403 10.76 25.79 9.50
CA THR A 403 9.32 25.62 9.33
C THR A 403 8.65 26.79 10.03
N GLU A 404 7.79 27.49 9.32
CA GLU A 404 6.95 28.56 9.84
C GLU A 404 5.50 28.09 9.85
N ASN A 405 4.79 28.35 10.94
CA ASN A 405 3.38 28.04 11.09
C ASN A 405 2.59 29.34 11.08
N VAL A 406 1.66 29.49 10.15
CA VAL A 406 0.85 30.70 10.00
C VAL A 406 -0.62 30.40 10.17
N SER A 407 -1.34 31.28 10.87
CA SER A 407 -2.78 31.14 11.06
C SER A 407 -3.54 31.86 9.95
N VAL A 408 -4.29 31.12 9.13
CA VAL A 408 -5.12 31.67 8.06
C VAL A 408 -6.54 31.17 8.25
N ASN A 409 -7.50 32.09 8.40
CA ASN A 409 -8.91 31.78 8.65
C ASN A 409 -9.13 30.82 9.84
N GLY A 410 -8.28 30.90 10.87
CA GLY A 410 -8.34 30.05 12.06
C GLY A 410 -7.76 28.64 11.88
N ALA A 411 -7.21 28.31 10.72
CA ALA A 411 -6.46 27.08 10.48
C ALA A 411 -4.96 27.36 10.51
N ASN A 412 -4.18 26.48 11.14
CA ASN A 412 -2.73 26.53 11.08
C ASN A 412 -2.22 25.93 9.76
N ILE A 413 -1.45 26.69 9.01
CA ILE A 413 -0.82 26.25 7.76
C ILE A 413 0.70 26.24 7.93
N GLU A 414 1.29 25.06 7.76
CA GLU A 414 2.72 24.83 7.86
C GLU A 414 3.41 25.20 6.53
N CYS A 415 4.50 25.96 6.62
CA CYS A 415 5.31 26.38 5.48
C CYS A 415 6.77 26.03 5.71
N MET A 416 7.40 25.39 4.74
CA MET A 416 8.85 25.23 4.75
C MET A 416 9.52 26.45 4.11
N VAL A 417 10.56 26.97 4.74
CA VAL A 417 11.31 28.16 4.32
C VAL A 417 12.79 27.81 4.19
N CYS A 418 13.43 28.21 3.08
CA CYS A 418 14.85 27.96 2.86
C CYS A 418 15.50 29.04 1.98
N GLY A 419 16.72 29.44 2.31
CA GLY A 419 17.49 30.40 1.51
C GLY A 419 17.09 31.86 1.75
N GLU A 420 17.70 32.75 0.98
CA GLU A 420 17.53 34.21 1.08
C GLU A 420 17.45 34.82 -0.32
N GLY A 421 16.96 36.06 -0.42
CA GLY A 421 16.81 36.78 -1.70
C GLY A 421 15.36 36.87 -2.18
N PRO A 422 15.12 37.11 -3.48
CA PRO A 422 13.77 37.16 -4.05
C PRO A 422 13.00 35.87 -3.78
N THR A 423 11.70 36.00 -3.54
CA THR A 423 10.89 34.88 -3.07
C THR A 423 10.31 34.06 -4.22
N VAL A 424 10.48 32.74 -4.13
CA VAL A 424 9.88 31.75 -5.03
C VAL A 424 9.00 30.80 -4.21
N ILE A 425 7.72 30.71 -4.57
CA ILE A 425 6.76 29.79 -3.96
C ILE A 425 6.69 28.53 -4.81
N LEU A 426 6.94 27.36 -4.21
CA LEU A 426 6.78 26.07 -4.89
C LEU A 426 5.51 25.37 -4.39
N LEU A 427 4.61 25.04 -5.31
CA LEU A 427 3.36 24.34 -5.05
C LEU A 427 3.49 22.86 -5.46
N PRO A 428 3.45 21.92 -4.48
CA PRO A 428 3.63 20.49 -4.74
C PRO A 428 2.52 19.87 -5.63
N PRO A 429 2.79 18.71 -6.25
CA PRO A 429 1.78 17.91 -6.94
C PRO A 429 0.83 17.22 -5.94
N PHE A 430 -0.15 16.49 -6.49
CA PHE A 430 -1.19 15.83 -5.69
C PHE A 430 -0.60 14.93 -4.61
N ASN A 431 -1.13 15.05 -3.39
CA ASN A 431 -0.78 14.24 -2.22
C ASN A 431 0.71 14.30 -1.83
N SER A 432 1.42 15.36 -2.19
CA SER A 432 2.84 15.53 -1.87
C SER A 432 3.12 16.78 -1.02
N SER A 433 4.39 17.05 -0.74
CA SER A 433 4.83 18.14 0.13
C SER A 433 6.19 18.70 -0.29
N ALA A 434 6.81 19.55 0.56
CA ALA A 434 8.08 20.20 0.27
C ALA A 434 9.22 19.24 -0.11
N ILE A 435 9.16 18.01 0.38
CA ILE A 435 10.20 17.02 0.12
C ILE A 435 10.32 16.64 -1.37
N ILE A 436 9.26 16.77 -2.16
CA ILE A 436 9.32 16.52 -3.61
C ILE A 436 10.24 17.51 -4.35
N TRP A 437 10.53 18.65 -3.73
CA TRP A 437 11.36 19.72 -4.28
C TRP A 437 12.81 19.64 -3.85
N ILE A 438 13.23 18.53 -3.23
CA ILE A 438 14.51 18.42 -2.53
C ILE A 438 15.73 18.85 -3.38
N ARG A 439 15.71 18.56 -4.68
CA ARG A 439 16.76 18.94 -5.65
C ARG A 439 16.68 20.41 -6.07
N GLN A 440 15.49 20.99 -6.13
CA GLN A 440 15.28 22.40 -6.39
C GLN A 440 15.66 23.24 -5.17
N LEU A 441 15.35 22.77 -3.96
CA LEU A 441 15.75 23.42 -2.73
C LEU A 441 17.28 23.57 -2.63
N GLN A 442 18.04 22.53 -2.98
CA GLN A 442 19.52 22.58 -2.98
C GLN A 442 20.08 23.67 -3.89
N GLU A 443 19.46 23.89 -5.05
CA GLU A 443 20.03 24.74 -6.08
C GLU A 443 19.48 26.17 -5.99
N LEU A 444 18.16 26.32 -5.91
CA LEU A 444 17.51 27.62 -5.92
C LEU A 444 17.73 28.39 -4.62
N SER A 445 17.87 27.73 -3.47
CA SER A 445 18.11 28.40 -2.17
C SER A 445 19.43 29.18 -2.12
N LYS A 446 20.35 28.95 -3.08
CA LYS A 446 21.60 29.71 -3.20
C LYS A 446 21.38 31.16 -3.62
N GLN A 447 20.25 31.46 -4.26
CA GLN A 447 19.96 32.78 -4.84
C GLN A 447 18.56 33.31 -4.50
N TYR A 448 17.67 32.43 -4.06
CA TYR A 448 16.27 32.74 -3.82
C TYR A 448 15.83 32.28 -2.43
N LYS A 449 14.88 33.01 -1.84
CA LYS A 449 14.13 32.55 -0.67
C LYS A 449 12.99 31.66 -1.15
N ILE A 450 13.06 30.37 -0.83
CA ILE A 450 12.07 29.39 -1.24
C ILE A 450 11.05 29.18 -0.12
N ILE A 451 9.78 29.25 -0.48
CA ILE A 451 8.65 28.92 0.40
C ILE A 451 7.90 27.75 -0.21
N VAL A 452 7.60 26.74 0.59
CA VAL A 452 6.72 25.65 0.21
C VAL A 452 5.58 25.55 1.23
N PRO A 453 4.40 26.12 0.94
CA PRO A 453 3.24 25.92 1.79
C PRO A 453 2.75 24.48 1.66
N HIS A 454 2.44 23.85 2.79
CA HIS A 454 1.75 22.56 2.80
C HIS A 454 0.24 22.81 2.68
N TYR A 455 -0.43 22.07 1.80
CA TYR A 455 -1.86 22.25 1.61
C TYR A 455 -2.64 21.86 2.87
N PRO A 456 -3.83 22.45 3.13
CA PRO A 456 -4.67 22.08 4.26
C PRO A 456 -4.84 20.56 4.39
N GLY A 457 -4.63 20.04 5.61
CA GLY A 457 -4.73 18.63 5.93
C GLY A 457 -3.56 17.74 5.46
N LEU A 458 -2.49 18.34 4.92
CA LEU A 458 -1.22 17.68 4.66
C LEU A 458 -0.18 18.10 5.70
N ASN A 459 0.62 17.13 6.17
CA ASN A 459 1.70 17.34 7.15
C ASN A 459 1.22 18.05 8.43
N GLY A 460 1.88 19.14 8.84
CA GLY A 460 1.51 19.95 10.01
C GLY A 460 0.39 20.98 9.76
N SER A 461 -0.26 20.95 8.59
CA SER A 461 -1.34 21.90 8.27
C SER A 461 -2.71 21.35 8.63
N ASP A 462 -3.52 22.17 9.29
CA ASP A 462 -4.91 21.84 9.63
C ASP A 462 -5.77 21.68 8.37
N TRP A 463 -6.78 20.81 8.44
CA TRP A 463 -7.81 20.76 7.42
C TRP A 463 -8.79 21.93 7.57
N VAL A 464 -9.06 22.65 6.47
CA VAL A 464 -10.03 23.73 6.45
C VAL A 464 -11.42 23.18 6.11
N LYS A 465 -12.36 23.28 7.05
CA LYS A 465 -13.74 22.80 6.86
C LYS A 465 -14.40 23.55 5.70
N GLY A 466 -14.99 22.79 4.77
CA GLY A 466 -15.70 23.35 3.61
C GLY A 466 -14.81 23.67 2.41
N LEU A 467 -13.50 23.33 2.47
CA LEU A 467 -12.61 23.41 1.32
C LEU A 467 -13.04 22.43 0.23
N ASP A 468 -13.56 22.93 -0.89
CA ASP A 468 -14.13 22.10 -1.96
C ASP A 468 -13.79 22.57 -3.39
N ASN A 469 -13.08 23.69 -3.55
CA ASN A 469 -12.66 24.22 -4.85
C ASN A 469 -11.34 25.01 -4.80
N PHE A 470 -10.72 25.18 -5.97
CA PHE A 470 -9.41 25.82 -6.08
C PHE A 470 -9.40 27.32 -5.77
N GLU A 471 -10.52 28.03 -5.87
CA GLU A 471 -10.59 29.45 -5.52
C GLU A 471 -10.42 29.65 -4.02
N GLN A 472 -11.08 28.81 -3.21
CA GLN A 472 -10.90 28.79 -1.76
C GLN A 472 -9.47 28.42 -1.37
N LEU A 473 -8.88 27.41 -2.01
CA LEU A 473 -7.49 27.01 -1.77
C LEU A 473 -6.52 28.15 -2.12
N ALA A 474 -6.71 28.81 -3.27
CA ALA A 474 -5.93 29.96 -3.69
C ALA A 474 -6.01 31.08 -2.64
N GLY A 475 -7.21 31.41 -2.16
CA GLY A 475 -7.41 32.41 -1.11
C GLY A 475 -6.66 32.09 0.19
N ILE A 476 -6.67 30.83 0.63
CA ILE A 476 -5.90 30.38 1.80
C ILE A 476 -4.40 30.60 1.56
N LEU A 477 -3.87 30.17 0.41
CA LEU A 477 -2.44 30.27 0.12
C LEU A 477 -1.97 31.71 -0.09
N THR A 478 -2.79 32.60 -0.64
CA THR A 478 -2.46 34.04 -0.66
C THR A 478 -2.54 34.67 0.74
N GLY A 479 -3.45 34.18 1.60
CA GLY A 479 -3.49 34.56 3.01
C GLY A 479 -2.22 34.15 3.76
N VAL A 480 -1.66 32.97 3.45
CA VAL A 480 -0.34 32.55 3.96
C VAL A 480 0.74 33.58 3.59
N ILE A 481 0.76 34.05 2.33
CA ILE A 481 1.72 35.08 1.90
C ILE A 481 1.55 36.37 2.71
N ASP A 482 0.31 36.80 2.97
CA ASP A 482 0.04 37.98 3.78
C ASP A 482 0.57 37.83 5.22
N GLU A 483 0.38 36.67 5.85
CA GLU A 483 0.92 36.39 7.18
C GLU A 483 2.45 36.32 7.19
N LEU A 484 3.08 35.71 6.19
CA LEU A 484 4.54 35.67 6.07
C LEU A 484 5.16 37.06 5.88
N VAL A 485 4.47 37.98 5.19
CA VAL A 485 4.88 39.40 5.12
C VAL A 485 4.76 40.07 6.48
N LYS A 486 3.66 39.86 7.21
CA LYS A 486 3.47 40.41 8.57
C LYS A 486 4.53 39.93 9.55
N LEU A 487 4.90 38.65 9.46
CA LEU A 487 5.97 38.03 10.25
C LEU A 487 7.38 38.39 9.77
N GLN A 488 7.51 39.21 8.71
CA GLN A 488 8.79 39.62 8.12
C GLN A 488 9.65 38.45 7.62
N VAL A 489 9.02 37.30 7.33
CA VAL A 489 9.70 36.13 6.73
C VAL A 489 10.03 36.43 5.26
N ILE A 490 9.10 37.09 4.56
CA ILE A 490 9.27 37.58 3.19
C ILE A 490 8.94 39.08 3.13
N GLN A 491 9.52 39.79 2.15
CA GLN A 491 9.41 41.25 2.08
C GLN A 491 8.22 41.73 1.24
N ASN A 492 7.83 40.97 0.21
CA ASN A 492 6.86 41.39 -0.79
C ASN A 492 5.71 40.39 -0.90
N LYS A 493 4.51 40.91 -1.20
CA LYS A 493 3.35 40.07 -1.54
C LYS A 493 3.43 39.49 -2.95
N LYS A 494 4.06 40.21 -3.88
CA LYS A 494 4.24 39.81 -5.27
C LYS A 494 5.49 38.93 -5.38
N ASN A 495 5.32 37.66 -5.71
CA ASN A 495 6.36 36.63 -5.67
C ASN A 495 6.37 35.80 -6.96
N HIS A 496 7.45 35.05 -7.20
CA HIS A 496 7.47 34.06 -8.28
C HIS A 496 6.76 32.77 -7.84
N TRP A 497 6.01 32.11 -8.73
CA TRP A 497 5.27 30.88 -8.42
C TRP A 497 5.66 29.75 -9.35
N VAL A 498 5.88 28.56 -8.79
CA VAL A 498 6.07 27.32 -9.53
C VAL A 498 4.97 26.35 -9.11
N GLY A 499 4.10 25.98 -10.05
CA GLY A 499 3.06 24.99 -9.84
C GLY A 499 3.36 23.71 -10.60
N TRP A 500 3.42 22.57 -9.91
CA TRP A 500 3.56 21.26 -10.55
C TRP A 500 2.29 20.43 -10.38
N SER A 501 1.74 19.92 -11.48
CA SER A 501 0.56 19.04 -11.49
C SER A 501 -0.62 19.69 -10.73
N LEU A 502 -1.06 19.16 -9.58
CA LEU A 502 -2.02 19.80 -8.66
C LEU A 502 -1.68 21.28 -8.43
N GLY A 503 -0.44 21.58 -8.05
CA GLY A 503 0.02 22.93 -7.80
C GLY A 503 -0.03 23.84 -9.03
N GLY A 504 0.01 23.27 -10.23
CA GLY A 504 -0.22 24.00 -11.47
C GLY A 504 -1.65 24.50 -11.61
N PHE A 505 -2.66 23.70 -11.22
CA PHE A 505 -4.06 24.15 -11.19
C PHE A 505 -4.25 25.29 -10.18
N VAL A 506 -3.68 25.13 -8.98
CA VAL A 506 -3.72 26.16 -7.93
C VAL A 506 -3.06 27.45 -8.39
N ALA A 507 -1.87 27.38 -8.98
CA ALA A 507 -1.13 28.56 -9.43
C ALA A 507 -1.85 29.31 -10.56
N GLN A 508 -2.51 28.59 -11.47
CA GLN A 508 -3.39 29.19 -12.48
C GLN A 508 -4.55 29.95 -11.83
N THR A 509 -5.22 29.34 -10.84
CA THR A 509 -6.31 30.00 -10.09
C THR A 509 -5.81 31.23 -9.32
N ILE A 510 -4.63 31.18 -8.71
CA ILE A 510 -4.00 32.35 -8.07
C ILE A 510 -3.74 33.45 -9.10
N CYS A 511 -3.19 33.12 -10.27
CA CYS A 511 -2.94 34.12 -11.30
C CYS A 511 -4.23 34.79 -11.80
N LYS A 512 -5.32 34.02 -11.87
CA LYS A 512 -6.63 34.52 -12.30
C LYS A 512 -7.27 35.48 -11.28
N HIS A 513 -7.33 35.06 -10.03
CA HIS A 513 -8.11 35.75 -9.00
C HIS A 513 -7.29 36.68 -8.12
N TYR A 514 -5.97 36.47 -8.06
CA TYR A 514 -5.03 37.16 -7.19
C TYR A 514 -3.74 37.59 -7.94
N PRO A 515 -3.84 38.23 -9.12
CA PRO A 515 -2.67 38.56 -9.96
C PRO A 515 -1.64 39.46 -9.27
N GLN A 516 -2.04 40.26 -8.27
CA GLN A 516 -1.16 41.09 -7.47
C GLN A 516 -0.13 40.31 -6.64
N TYR A 517 -0.32 39.00 -6.45
CA TYR A 517 0.62 38.12 -5.74
C TYR A 517 1.61 37.42 -6.69
N VAL A 518 1.45 37.54 -8.01
CA VAL A 518 2.21 36.78 -9.01
C VAL A 518 3.10 37.70 -9.83
N ASP A 519 4.42 37.45 -9.80
CA ASP A 519 5.37 38.15 -10.66
C ASP A 519 5.71 37.36 -11.93
N LYS A 520 6.24 36.15 -11.76
CA LYS A 520 6.50 35.20 -12.84
C LYS A 520 5.88 33.86 -12.47
N LEU A 521 5.37 33.15 -13.46
CA LEU A 521 4.73 31.86 -13.29
C LEU A 521 5.53 30.77 -14.00
N VAL A 522 5.65 29.61 -13.36
CA VAL A 522 6.14 28.38 -13.98
C VAL A 522 5.12 27.27 -13.75
N LEU A 523 4.77 26.55 -14.80
CA LEU A 523 3.80 25.47 -14.81
C LEU A 523 4.49 24.18 -15.28
N ILE A 524 4.58 23.18 -14.41
CA ILE A 524 5.23 21.90 -14.69
C ILE A 524 4.16 20.81 -14.79
N SER A 525 4.11 20.08 -15.91
CA SER A 525 3.19 18.95 -16.16
C SER A 525 1.76 19.22 -15.69
N THR A 526 1.11 20.26 -16.24
CA THR A 526 -0.24 20.71 -15.86
C THR A 526 -1.06 21.16 -17.09
N THR A 527 -2.34 21.47 -16.89
CA THR A 527 -3.32 21.77 -17.95
C THR A 527 -4.42 22.73 -17.46
N THR A 528 -5.22 23.27 -18.40
CA THR A 528 -6.46 24.04 -18.15
C THR A 528 -7.74 23.22 -18.21
N ILE A 529 -7.71 22.00 -18.77
CA ILE A 529 -8.91 21.20 -19.02
C ILE A 529 -9.09 20.17 -17.89
N SER A 530 -10.33 20.02 -17.42
CA SER A 530 -10.75 18.94 -16.52
C SER A 530 -10.50 17.57 -17.15
N TRP A 531 -10.23 16.56 -16.32
CA TRP A 531 -10.30 15.12 -16.66
C TRP A 531 -11.74 14.64 -16.94
N SER A 532 -12.56 15.42 -17.62
CA SER A 532 -13.94 15.09 -17.97
C SER A 532 -14.28 15.44 -19.42
N SER A 533 -13.40 15.02 -20.34
CA SER A 533 -13.89 14.40 -21.57
C SER A 533 -14.36 12.98 -21.23
N ASP A 534 -15.33 12.45 -21.96
CA ASP A 534 -15.98 11.15 -21.76
C ASP A 534 -15.04 9.91 -21.78
N GLU A 535 -13.71 10.10 -21.76
CA GLU A 535 -12.69 9.08 -21.98
C GLU A 535 -11.90 8.65 -20.72
N TYR A 536 -11.99 9.35 -19.57
CA TYR A 536 -11.17 9.00 -18.39
C TYR A 536 -11.89 9.16 -17.03
N THR A 537 -12.58 8.12 -16.56
CA THR A 537 -13.18 8.02 -15.22
C THR A 537 -12.24 7.31 -14.23
N ILE A 538 -11.08 7.93 -13.93
CA ILE A 538 -10.16 7.37 -12.93
C ILE A 538 -10.60 7.75 -11.51
N SER A 539 -10.55 6.81 -10.55
CA SER A 539 -10.81 7.13 -9.13
C SER A 539 -9.58 7.79 -8.47
N ALA A 540 -9.75 8.42 -7.31
CA ALA A 540 -8.62 8.98 -6.55
C ALA A 540 -7.58 7.92 -6.17
N GLU A 541 -8.02 6.68 -5.98
CA GLU A 541 -7.18 5.53 -5.65
C GLU A 541 -6.37 5.08 -6.85
N ASP A 542 -7.04 4.86 -7.99
CA ASP A 542 -6.39 4.45 -9.23
C ASP A 542 -5.41 5.53 -9.72
N PHE A 543 -5.75 6.80 -9.53
CA PHE A 543 -4.85 7.92 -9.83
C PHE A 543 -3.61 7.88 -8.93
N SER A 544 -3.79 7.61 -7.64
CA SER A 544 -2.68 7.48 -6.69
C SER A 544 -1.79 6.29 -7.01
N ILE A 545 -2.37 5.15 -7.41
CA ILE A 545 -1.64 3.94 -7.82
C ILE A 545 -0.81 4.22 -9.07
N LYS A 546 -1.42 4.83 -10.10
CA LYS A 546 -0.67 5.19 -11.33
C LYS A 546 0.48 6.16 -11.05
N CYS A 547 0.29 7.13 -10.16
CA CYS A 547 1.38 8.01 -9.73
C CYS A 547 2.51 7.23 -9.06
N ALA A 548 2.20 6.25 -8.21
CA ALA A 548 3.19 5.41 -7.55
C ALA A 548 3.93 4.48 -8.54
N GLU A 549 3.20 3.86 -9.46
CA GLU A 549 3.77 3.01 -10.52
C GLU A 549 4.74 3.79 -11.42
N GLU A 550 4.30 4.97 -11.89
CA GLU A 550 5.12 5.87 -12.71
C GLU A 550 6.37 6.33 -11.94
N PHE A 551 6.23 6.64 -10.65
CA PHE A 551 7.37 7.00 -9.82
C PHE A 551 8.39 5.85 -9.71
N GLU A 552 7.94 4.64 -9.39
CA GLU A 552 8.79 3.47 -9.19
C GLU A 552 9.52 3.08 -10.49
N GLU A 553 8.80 3.07 -11.63
CA GLU A 553 9.41 2.77 -12.93
C GLU A 553 10.56 3.74 -13.25
N ASN A 554 10.34 5.04 -13.02
CA ASN A 554 11.34 6.07 -13.29
C ASN A 554 12.51 6.03 -12.29
N PHE A 555 12.23 5.64 -11.05
CA PHE A 555 13.25 5.42 -10.05
C PHE A 555 14.22 4.30 -10.47
N GLN A 556 13.70 3.18 -11.01
CA GLN A 556 14.55 2.09 -11.47
C GLN A 556 15.48 2.48 -12.63
N LYS A 557 15.07 3.45 -13.45
CA LYS A 557 15.85 3.99 -14.57
C LYS A 557 17.00 4.92 -14.16
N LEU A 558 17.05 5.36 -12.89
CA LEU A 558 18.13 6.23 -12.42
C LEU A 558 19.52 5.56 -12.51
N PRO A 559 20.58 6.31 -12.87
CA PRO A 559 21.96 5.86 -12.76
C PRO A 559 22.28 5.27 -11.39
N GLY A 560 23.02 4.15 -11.36
CA GLY A 560 23.28 3.39 -10.13
C GLY A 560 23.96 4.19 -9.01
N PHE A 561 24.76 5.22 -9.34
CA PHE A 561 25.36 6.09 -8.33
C PHE A 561 24.34 7.03 -7.67
N LEU A 562 23.32 7.50 -8.42
CA LEU A 562 22.21 8.28 -7.86
C LEU A 562 21.34 7.39 -6.96
N ARG A 563 21.01 6.17 -7.41
CA ARG A 563 20.29 5.18 -6.58
C ARG A 563 21.03 4.76 -5.30
N LYS A 564 22.36 4.97 -5.24
CA LYS A 564 23.22 4.63 -4.10
C LYS A 564 23.50 5.81 -3.17
N MET A 565 23.06 7.02 -3.50
CA MET A 565 23.21 8.19 -2.63
C MET A 565 22.56 7.89 -1.26
N PRO A 566 23.21 8.18 -0.12
CA PRO A 566 22.70 7.87 1.23
C PRO A 566 21.26 8.34 1.45
N GLU A 567 20.90 9.47 0.88
CA GLU A 567 19.57 10.08 0.94
C GLU A 567 18.54 9.25 0.17
N ILE A 568 18.91 8.76 -1.02
CA ILE A 568 18.08 7.88 -1.86
C ILE A 568 18.06 6.43 -1.31
N LYS A 569 19.10 6.01 -0.58
CA LYS A 569 19.12 4.74 0.14
C LYS A 569 18.27 4.78 1.41
N ALA A 570 18.33 5.86 2.19
CA ALA A 570 17.44 6.09 3.33
C ALA A 570 15.97 6.15 2.87
N PHE A 571 15.72 6.81 1.74
CA PHE A 571 14.43 6.81 1.02
C PHE A 571 13.85 5.41 0.78
N ARG A 572 14.72 4.43 0.50
CA ARG A 572 14.34 3.04 0.17
C ARG A 572 14.27 2.13 1.40
N LYS A 573 15.12 2.37 2.41
CA LYS A 573 15.33 1.44 3.54
C LYS A 573 14.16 1.42 4.54
N GLU A 574 13.24 2.39 4.46
CA GLU A 574 12.19 2.62 5.47
C GLU A 574 10.75 2.68 4.87
N GLY A 575 10.54 2.22 3.62
CA GLY A 575 9.21 2.17 3.00
C GLY A 575 8.62 3.52 2.57
N HIS A 576 9.47 4.54 2.36
CA HIS A 576 9.03 5.93 2.17
C HIS A 576 8.54 6.32 0.79
N ILE A 577 8.66 5.46 -0.22
CA ILE A 577 8.15 5.76 -1.57
C ILE A 577 6.64 5.99 -1.52
N GLU A 578 5.92 5.18 -0.74
CA GLU A 578 4.50 5.35 -0.42
C GLU A 578 4.27 6.66 0.39
N ARG A 579 5.12 6.97 1.37
CA ARG A 579 5.01 8.19 2.22
C ARG A 579 5.33 9.50 1.48
N PHE A 580 6.08 9.45 0.37
CA PHE A 580 6.48 10.63 -0.41
C PHE A 580 5.41 11.10 -1.40
N VAL A 581 4.64 10.13 -1.91
CA VAL A 581 3.46 10.36 -2.76
C VAL A 581 2.21 10.46 -1.89
N TRP A 582 2.24 9.98 -0.63
CA TRP A 582 1.14 10.04 0.33
C TRP A 582 1.50 10.83 1.60
N CYS A 583 1.51 12.17 1.47
CA CYS A 583 1.65 13.10 2.59
C CYS A 583 0.39 13.16 3.48
N THR A 584 -0.68 12.48 3.09
CA THR A 584 -1.80 12.14 3.98
C THR A 584 -2.35 10.75 3.66
N THR A 585 -2.68 9.99 4.70
CA THR A 585 -3.45 8.74 4.60
C THR A 585 -4.95 8.99 4.76
N ASN A 586 -5.35 10.23 5.04
CA ASN A 586 -6.76 10.58 5.25
C ASN A 586 -7.51 10.61 3.91
N ARG A 587 -8.27 9.54 3.66
CA ARG A 587 -9.00 9.36 2.42
C ARG A 587 -9.96 10.51 2.08
N ARG A 588 -10.58 11.14 3.09
CA ARG A 588 -11.51 12.26 2.86
C ARG A 588 -10.80 13.49 2.32
N ILE A 589 -9.58 13.74 2.80
CA ILE A 589 -8.73 14.84 2.31
C ILE A 589 -8.29 14.56 0.88
N LEU A 590 -7.85 13.33 0.59
CA LEU A 590 -7.49 12.90 -0.77
C LEU A 590 -8.65 13.01 -1.74
N ASP A 591 -9.82 12.49 -1.37
CA ASP A 591 -11.02 12.56 -2.20
C ASP A 591 -11.43 14.02 -2.43
N SER A 592 -11.24 14.91 -1.45
CA SER A 592 -11.56 16.33 -1.60
C SER A 592 -10.66 16.99 -2.66
N TYR A 593 -9.33 16.83 -2.58
CA TYR A 593 -8.43 17.36 -3.60
C TYR A 593 -8.63 16.71 -4.97
N PHE A 594 -8.92 15.41 -5.00
CA PHE A 594 -9.21 14.71 -6.25
C PHE A 594 -10.51 15.21 -6.90
N LEU A 595 -11.55 15.45 -6.12
CA LEU A 595 -12.80 16.05 -6.59
C LEU A 595 -12.59 17.47 -7.09
N MET A 596 -11.70 18.26 -6.46
CA MET A 596 -11.32 19.58 -6.96
C MET A 596 -10.68 19.49 -8.35
N ILE A 597 -9.73 18.57 -8.56
CA ILE A 597 -9.12 18.30 -9.87
C ILE A 597 -10.19 17.88 -10.89
N ALA A 598 -11.04 16.92 -10.53
CA ALA A 598 -12.08 16.40 -11.41
C ALA A 598 -13.09 17.49 -11.81
N ARG A 599 -13.44 18.38 -10.88
CA ARG A 599 -14.35 19.51 -11.12
C ARG A 599 -13.67 20.72 -11.78
N PHE A 600 -12.34 20.74 -11.87
CA PHE A 600 -11.61 21.89 -12.37
C PHE A 600 -11.89 22.11 -13.85
N ARG A 601 -12.88 22.96 -14.13
CA ARG A 601 -13.16 23.42 -15.48
C ARG A 601 -12.68 24.86 -15.57
N HIS A 602 -11.54 25.09 -16.22
CA HIS A 602 -11.36 26.39 -16.86
C HIS A 602 -11.92 26.34 -18.28
N VAL A 603 -13.01 27.09 -18.42
CA VAL A 603 -13.75 27.47 -19.62
C VAL A 603 -12.81 28.27 -20.53
N GLU A 604 -12.75 27.88 -21.79
CA GLU A 604 -12.46 28.71 -22.98
C GLU A 604 -11.82 30.09 -22.72
N SER A 605 -10.56 30.13 -22.28
CA SER A 605 -9.52 31.16 -22.52
C SER A 605 -8.52 31.17 -21.36
N ALA A 606 -7.25 30.81 -21.62
CA ALA A 606 -6.16 31.06 -20.67
C ALA A 606 -5.70 32.54 -20.67
N ASP A 607 -6.44 33.40 -21.38
CA ASP A 607 -6.26 34.85 -21.52
C ASP A 607 -6.25 35.60 -20.17
N HIS A 608 -6.72 34.96 -19.10
CA HIS A 608 -6.70 35.51 -17.75
C HIS A 608 -5.34 35.37 -17.03
N VAL A 609 -4.41 34.55 -17.54
CA VAL A 609 -3.05 34.44 -17.02
C VAL A 609 -2.21 35.57 -17.61
N GLN A 610 -2.13 36.69 -16.89
CA GLN A 610 -1.38 37.88 -17.32
C GLN A 610 0.11 37.83 -16.97
N ALA A 611 0.51 36.91 -16.09
CA ALA A 611 1.91 36.76 -15.71
C ALA A 611 2.71 36.10 -16.83
N LYS A 612 3.94 36.57 -17.03
CA LYS A 612 4.93 35.91 -17.88
C LYS A 612 5.09 34.47 -17.41
N THR A 613 4.81 33.50 -18.28
CA THR A 613 4.66 32.08 -17.91
C THR A 613 5.64 31.17 -18.63
N LEU A 614 6.32 30.27 -17.90
CA LEU A 614 7.10 29.17 -18.48
C LEU A 614 6.36 27.86 -18.26
N LEU A 615 6.13 27.11 -19.33
CA LEU A 615 5.52 25.79 -19.29
C LEU A 615 6.60 24.74 -19.55
N ILE A 616 6.66 23.74 -18.68
CA ILE A 616 7.62 22.64 -18.78
C ILE A 616 6.84 21.33 -18.73
N SER A 617 7.09 20.44 -19.69
CA SER A 617 6.44 19.13 -19.74
C SER A 617 7.41 18.03 -20.16
N GLY A 618 7.06 16.79 -19.81
CA GLY A 618 7.78 15.61 -20.23
C GLY A 618 7.19 15.05 -21.53
N GLY A 619 8.02 14.80 -22.55
CA GLY A 619 7.59 14.19 -23.81
C GLY A 619 7.11 12.74 -23.67
N ALA A 620 7.46 12.07 -22.56
CA ALA A 620 7.02 10.72 -22.19
C ALA A 620 6.07 10.73 -20.97
N ASP A 621 5.51 11.88 -20.59
CA ASP A 621 4.57 11.99 -19.47
C ASP A 621 3.22 11.33 -19.83
N VAL A 622 2.94 10.16 -19.25
CA VAL A 622 1.68 9.43 -19.46
C VAL A 622 0.55 9.90 -18.54
N LEU A 623 0.89 10.57 -17.44
CA LEU A 623 -0.08 11.10 -16.48
C LEU A 623 -0.64 12.43 -16.99
N MET A 624 0.24 13.32 -17.46
CA MET A 624 -0.10 14.59 -18.08
C MET A 624 0.63 14.76 -19.42
N PRO A 625 0.08 14.16 -20.49
CA PRO A 625 0.62 14.27 -21.84
C PRO A 625 1.02 15.70 -22.23
N SER A 626 2.21 15.84 -22.81
CA SER A 626 2.83 17.14 -23.12
C SER A 626 1.97 18.04 -24.02
N LYS A 627 1.09 17.44 -24.84
CA LYS A 627 0.09 18.16 -25.67
C LYS A 627 -0.73 19.16 -24.85
N PHE A 628 -1.09 18.82 -23.62
CA PHE A 628 -1.95 19.68 -22.79
C PHE A 628 -1.23 20.93 -22.33
N ALA A 629 0.04 20.81 -21.93
CA ALA A 629 0.86 21.96 -21.57
C ALA A 629 1.17 22.83 -22.79
N ARG A 630 1.30 22.23 -23.99
CA ARG A 630 1.48 22.98 -25.23
C ARG A 630 0.25 23.80 -25.60
N GLU A 631 -0.93 23.16 -25.62
CA GLU A 631 -2.23 23.82 -25.85
C GLU A 631 -2.51 24.93 -24.82
N LEU A 632 -2.06 24.74 -23.57
CA LEU A 632 -2.13 25.77 -22.55
C LEU A 632 -1.23 26.96 -22.89
N GLY A 633 0.03 26.71 -23.27
CA GLY A 633 0.97 27.76 -23.66
C GLY A 633 0.45 28.62 -24.81
N GLU A 634 -0.20 28.02 -25.81
CA GLU A 634 -0.82 28.74 -26.94
C GLU A 634 -1.92 29.73 -26.52
N LYS A 635 -2.55 29.49 -25.37
CA LYS A 635 -3.63 30.34 -24.83
C LYS A 635 -3.13 31.40 -23.84
N ILE A 636 -1.89 31.31 -23.36
CA ILE A 636 -1.31 32.28 -22.43
C ILE A 636 -0.51 33.31 -23.24
N PRO A 637 -0.89 34.61 -23.24
CA PRO A 637 -0.32 35.61 -24.15
C PRO A 637 1.21 35.79 -24.06
N ASP A 638 1.79 35.73 -22.86
CA ASP A 638 3.25 35.85 -22.63
C ASP A 638 3.78 34.54 -22.06
N SER A 639 3.85 33.52 -22.91
CA SER A 639 4.28 32.18 -22.51
C SER A 639 5.48 31.66 -23.30
N LYS A 640 6.28 30.81 -22.65
CA LYS A 640 7.29 29.96 -23.31
C LYS A 640 7.04 28.51 -22.95
N TYR A 641 7.14 27.62 -23.93
CA TYR A 641 7.00 26.18 -23.72
C TYR A 641 8.35 25.46 -23.91
N HIS A 642 8.70 24.60 -22.96
CA HIS A 642 9.89 23.74 -23.02
C HIS A 642 9.48 22.28 -22.79
N GLU A 643 9.80 21.41 -23.75
CA GLU A 643 9.53 19.97 -23.63
C GLU A 643 10.84 19.23 -23.38
N ILE A 644 10.88 18.48 -22.27
CA ILE A 644 11.96 17.54 -21.99
C ILE A 644 11.61 16.24 -22.70
N LYS A 645 12.22 15.98 -23.86
CA LYS A 645 11.83 14.90 -24.79
C LYS A 645 11.65 13.52 -24.14
N ASN A 646 12.57 13.13 -23.27
CA ASN A 646 12.52 11.85 -22.54
C ASN A 646 12.00 12.01 -21.10
N GLY A 647 11.49 13.19 -20.78
CA GLY A 647 10.93 13.53 -19.49
C GLY A 647 9.58 12.89 -19.28
N HIS A 648 9.33 12.45 -18.06
CA HIS A 648 8.09 11.82 -17.59
C HIS A 648 7.43 12.72 -16.53
N HIS A 649 6.44 12.25 -15.77
CA HIS A 649 5.68 13.15 -14.86
C HIS A 649 6.51 13.77 -13.73
N PHE A 650 7.55 13.06 -13.27
CA PHE A 650 8.36 13.43 -12.11
C PHE A 650 9.65 14.21 -12.47
N LEU A 651 9.54 15.17 -13.39
CA LEU A 651 10.68 15.92 -13.93
C LEU A 651 11.56 16.56 -12.86
N SER A 652 10.95 17.16 -11.83
CA SER A 652 11.68 17.85 -10.74
C SER A 652 12.63 16.92 -9.98
N LEU A 653 12.38 15.60 -9.97
CA LEU A 653 13.23 14.63 -9.29
C LEU A 653 14.25 13.98 -10.22
N PHE A 654 13.80 13.54 -11.41
CA PHE A 654 14.60 12.69 -12.28
C PHE A 654 15.30 13.47 -13.41
N HIS A 655 14.75 14.62 -13.79
CA HIS A 655 15.32 15.59 -14.73
C HIS A 655 15.74 16.90 -14.03
N TYR A 656 16.02 16.82 -12.73
CA TYR A 656 16.21 17.98 -11.85
C TYR A 656 17.28 18.98 -12.31
N LYS A 657 18.35 18.53 -12.98
CA LYS A 657 19.41 19.43 -13.48
C LYS A 657 18.88 20.38 -14.55
N GLU A 658 18.09 19.84 -15.47
CA GLU A 658 17.47 20.62 -16.54
C GLU A 658 16.40 21.54 -15.97
N ILE A 659 15.55 21.03 -15.06
CA ILE A 659 14.56 21.84 -14.34
C ILE A 659 15.23 23.00 -13.60
N ASN A 660 16.28 22.76 -12.82
CA ASN A 660 16.97 23.81 -12.08
C ASN A 660 17.58 24.87 -13.00
N THR A 661 18.11 24.45 -14.16
CA THR A 661 18.66 25.37 -15.18
C THR A 661 17.56 26.27 -15.75
N LEU A 662 16.42 25.68 -16.14
CA LEU A 662 15.27 26.41 -16.67
C LEU A 662 14.70 27.40 -15.66
N LEU A 663 14.48 26.95 -14.41
CA LEU A 663 13.98 27.81 -13.34
C LEU A 663 14.94 28.98 -13.05
N GLY A 664 16.24 28.71 -12.94
CA GLY A 664 17.23 29.76 -12.70
C GLY A 664 17.29 30.80 -13.82
N GLN A 665 17.29 30.36 -15.08
CA GLN A 665 17.25 31.26 -16.24
C GLN A 665 15.96 32.09 -16.29
N TRP A 666 14.83 31.47 -15.97
CA TRP A 666 13.52 32.14 -16.01
C TRP A 666 13.38 33.24 -14.97
N PHE A 667 13.81 32.98 -13.73
CA PHE A 667 13.73 33.97 -12.67
C PHE A 667 14.76 35.09 -12.85
N ALA A 668 15.95 34.79 -13.39
CA ALA A 668 16.96 35.79 -13.69
C ALA A 668 16.59 36.75 -14.83
N GLY A 669 15.79 36.32 -15.82
CA GLY A 669 15.40 37.13 -17.00
C GLY A 669 13.96 37.58 -16.99
#